data_AF-A0A849SDP9-F1
#
_entry.id   AF-A0A849SDP9-F1
#
_cell.length_a   1.000
_cell.length_b   1.000
_cell.length_c   1.000
_cell.angle_alpha   90.00
_cell.angle_beta   90.00
_cell.angle_gamma   90.00
#
_symmetry.space_group_name_H-M   'P 1'
#
loop_
_entity.id
_entity.type
_entity.pdbx_description
1 polymer ?
#
loop_
_entity_poly.entity_id
_entity_poly.type
_entity_poly.pdbx_seq_one_letter_code
_entity_poly.pdbx_strand_id
1 'polypeptide(L)'
;MLSRRAGRLFAAALIVTAIGIAPRPARAIAFSDPLFVAEDVAPGASWSTPTGLAYLPGGRLLVIEKRGRVYSVMNGIKSAQPLLNLELEVLNEGDRGLLGIAVDPNYVSNHSVYLLYTVDPDSNNVETNDDAFSRLSRFQIGFADSTVIAYSSRAVLFGSTWTNGAVSAASSHTIGCLRFGSDGTLLVSVGDGGQFSGADAGGLDPGAFGAGRTDPLEDIGAFRAQYLQSLAGKLLRLDPATGRGLPSNPFYQAGSPSSAQSRVWAYGLRNPFRFAMRPGTGSSNPGVGQPGVAFIDDAGWFTWEETNVAVTGGLNFGWPCYEGFNPQNAYQGAVPSHHGCATIGTPANPSPRANPLIAWHHGDSLLSTPAGLIGNAATACLFYTGSRYPTGFAGRFFFSDYGRNWIDTAVMDASHALVSTAPWATSADGPVDMAQDPASGEIVLVTLANNKVLRVRYTGAGSNGAPLAFAAGTPRVGVAPCLVNFSSAGTFDPNGDPLTLNWLFGDGTGASGPAPSHSYTVAGSYQATLTARDNHGDIGRDTVTIVVLGSSVFPTTAVLDNFNRANGPLGGAWVDNANGLAINGNQLTQTCCTPSTVWSGQSFGPNQEAYVRFLAVTPGADEQDLMLKVQGLSYSTGHIEVRYDAVLAAVRVSTYLPSTSWTQWAAFPTTMAVGDVLGARAFSNGMIQVMKNGALLGETTSGEWPFAANGGYLGLTFAGALTSRLDDFGGGTIVLNPNTAPNATVTSPPSGQFYVEGIPIALTGTATDAQQSSASLQYDWSVDLHHNNHVHPSTVVLSGASTGFTPENHDDGTGVWLEVKLLAMDSGGLADTAGIALYPEIDLQAKAGLISPDPPTTGTQTFVNFWIHNRGRMPAQRSRWRLNRGAQMLAEGDTLVARLDSVRVQRVFPAGTFVAGPLTLRFRADTLGTVPETNEANNGVTVQRTVIQGGAVAVEPPPIAFGLGESRPNPSASSVAFSLDLPRAASVTFEVFDAQGRVAFRSLGRTLAPGRHTLDWSGRVEGREPAAPGLYWARVTVDGVRYARRFVIVR
;
A
#
# COMPACT_ATOMS: atom_id res chain seq x y z
N MET A 1 -32.42 49.43 -20.22
CA MET A 1 -30.98 49.51 -20.57
C MET A 1 -30.30 50.41 -19.55
N LEU A 2 -29.22 49.93 -18.90
CA LEU A 2 -28.04 50.62 -18.32
C LEU A 2 -28.28 51.96 -17.54
N SER A 3 -27.72 52.27 -16.37
CA SER A 3 -26.61 51.73 -15.56
C SER A 3 -26.43 52.62 -14.31
N ARG A 4 -25.95 52.04 -13.19
CA ARG A 4 -24.93 52.57 -12.22
C ARG A 4 -25.07 54.03 -11.72
N ARG A 5 -25.03 54.41 -10.44
CA ARG A 5 -24.14 54.05 -9.30
C ARG A 5 -24.60 54.95 -8.12
N ALA A 6 -24.65 54.44 -6.89
CA ALA A 6 -24.38 55.23 -5.67
C ALA A 6 -24.20 54.27 -4.48
N GLY A 7 -22.98 54.22 -3.93
CA GLY A 7 -22.57 53.35 -2.85
C GLY A 7 -23.11 53.78 -1.49
N ARG A 8 -23.37 52.77 -0.64
CA ARG A 8 -23.77 52.90 0.75
C ARG A 8 -22.53 53.07 1.64
N LEU A 9 -22.58 54.07 2.51
CA LEU A 9 -21.75 54.22 3.70
C LEU A 9 -22.69 54.12 4.90
N PHE A 10 -22.64 53.02 5.64
CA PHE A 10 -22.85 53.00 7.09
C PHE A 10 -22.15 51.76 7.64
N ALA A 11 -21.05 52.02 8.34
CA ALA A 11 -20.21 51.03 8.98
C ALA A 11 -20.86 50.53 10.28
N ALA A 12 -20.98 49.21 10.41
CA ALA A 12 -20.99 48.52 11.69
C ALA A 12 -19.83 47.51 11.63
N ALA A 13 -18.93 47.61 12.60
CA ALA A 13 -17.65 46.92 12.62
C ALA A 13 -17.83 45.39 12.64
N LEU A 14 -17.47 44.74 11.52
CA LEU A 14 -17.19 43.31 11.47
C LEU A 14 -15.67 43.16 11.36
N ILE A 15 -15.03 42.71 12.44
CA ILE A 15 -13.64 42.27 12.39
C ILE A 15 -13.62 40.97 11.59
N VAL A 16 -13.42 41.11 10.27
CA VAL A 16 -12.89 40.05 9.43
C VAL A 16 -11.42 39.92 9.82
N THR A 17 -11.15 39.05 10.78
CA THR A 17 -9.79 38.51 10.90
C THR A 17 -9.71 37.31 9.98
N ALA A 18 -9.35 37.57 8.72
CA ALA A 18 -8.43 36.68 8.04
C ALA A 18 -7.14 36.73 8.87
N ILE A 19 -7.02 35.88 9.89
CA ILE A 19 -5.73 35.63 10.52
C ILE A 19 -4.98 34.82 9.47
N GLY A 20 -4.16 35.50 8.67
CA GLY A 20 -2.89 34.92 8.29
C GLY A 20 -2.20 34.56 9.59
N ILE A 21 -2.28 33.28 9.98
CA ILE A 21 -1.59 32.78 11.16
C ILE A 21 -0.12 32.86 10.77
N ALA A 22 0.56 33.93 11.19
CA ALA A 22 1.99 33.84 11.40
C ALA A 22 2.21 32.57 12.23
N PRO A 23 3.05 31.62 11.79
CA PRO A 23 3.22 30.35 12.48
C PRO A 23 3.55 30.66 13.94
N ARG A 24 2.64 30.30 14.85
CA ARG A 24 2.94 30.34 16.29
C ARG A 24 4.05 29.32 16.52
N PRO A 25 5.03 29.61 17.38
CA PRO A 25 6.08 28.63 17.69
C PRO A 25 5.41 27.33 18.16
N ALA A 26 5.84 26.21 17.57
CA ALA A 26 5.34 24.88 17.89
C ALA A 26 5.37 24.66 19.40
N ARG A 27 4.20 24.39 19.98
CA ARG A 27 4.07 24.05 21.40
C ARG A 27 3.67 22.59 21.44
N ALA A 28 4.39 21.76 22.20
CA ALA A 28 4.08 20.35 22.32
C ALA A 28 2.64 20.14 22.83
N ILE A 29 1.96 19.11 22.33
CA ILE A 29 0.65 18.68 22.81
C ILE A 29 0.75 18.46 24.33
N ALA A 30 -0.15 19.08 25.09
CA ALA A 30 -0.16 19.01 26.54
C ALA A 30 -1.19 17.98 27.00
N PHE A 31 -0.70 16.80 27.37
CA PHE A 31 -1.52 15.73 27.93
C PHE A 31 -1.85 15.97 29.41
N SER A 32 -3.04 15.54 29.82
CA SER A 32 -3.51 15.56 31.22
C SER A 32 -2.66 14.66 32.13
N ASP A 33 -2.17 13.55 31.60
CA ASP A 33 -1.17 12.68 32.21
C ASP A 33 0.18 12.90 31.50
N PRO A 34 1.22 13.38 32.20
CA PRO A 34 2.52 13.70 31.61
C PRO A 34 3.28 12.46 31.09
N LEU A 35 2.79 11.26 31.37
CA LEU A 35 3.31 10.01 30.81
C LEU A 35 2.85 9.75 29.38
N PHE A 36 1.97 10.58 28.81
CA PHE A 36 1.74 10.58 27.37
C PHE A 36 2.68 11.54 26.66
N VAL A 37 3.28 11.07 25.57
CA VAL A 37 4.15 11.87 24.70
C VAL A 37 3.72 11.72 23.26
N ALA A 38 3.84 12.78 22.46
CA ALA A 38 3.58 12.76 21.03
C ALA A 38 4.90 12.88 20.25
N GLU A 39 5.11 11.99 19.29
CA GLU A 39 6.29 11.95 18.43
C GLU A 39 5.90 11.84 16.95
N ASP A 40 6.74 12.30 16.04
CA ASP A 40 6.51 12.13 14.61
C ASP A 40 6.49 10.64 14.24
N VAL A 41 5.47 10.18 13.51
CA VAL A 41 5.45 8.78 12.99
C VAL A 41 6.59 8.50 12.01
N ALA A 42 7.09 9.56 11.36
CA ALA A 42 8.20 9.54 10.44
C ALA A 42 9.13 10.72 10.74
N PRO A 43 10.13 10.55 11.64
CA PRO A 43 11.05 11.62 12.01
C PRO A 43 11.74 12.24 10.80
N GLY A 44 11.77 13.57 10.73
CA GLY A 44 12.37 14.32 9.62
C GLY A 44 11.50 14.40 8.35
N ALA A 45 10.37 13.70 8.28
CA ALA A 45 9.44 13.82 7.16
C ALA A 45 8.63 15.12 7.24
N SER A 46 8.39 15.74 6.08
CA SER A 46 7.45 16.85 5.93
C SER A 46 6.13 16.36 5.33
N TRP A 47 5.03 16.96 5.77
CA TRP A 47 3.69 16.73 5.21
C TRP A 47 3.12 18.02 4.65
N SER A 48 2.32 17.91 3.60
CA SER A 48 1.60 19.02 2.98
C SER A 48 0.10 18.86 3.21
N THR A 49 -0.41 19.38 4.32
CA THR A 49 -1.83 19.31 4.70
C THR A 49 -2.36 17.87 4.74
N PRO A 50 -1.83 17.03 5.66
CA PRO A 50 -2.33 15.68 5.84
C PRO A 50 -3.76 15.72 6.39
N THR A 51 -4.68 14.93 5.85
CA THR A 51 -6.11 14.99 6.19
C THR A 51 -6.62 13.70 6.82
N GLY A 52 -6.00 12.56 6.54
CA GLY A 52 -6.47 11.29 7.08
C GLY A 52 -5.44 10.17 6.94
N LEU A 53 -5.73 9.06 7.61
CA LEU A 53 -4.85 7.91 7.63
C LEU A 53 -5.60 6.58 7.72
N ALA A 54 -4.95 5.50 7.30
CA ALA A 54 -5.45 4.14 7.46
C ALA A 54 -4.28 3.15 7.49
N TYR A 55 -4.42 2.06 8.24
CA TYR A 55 -3.42 1.00 8.30
C TYR A 55 -3.76 -0.14 7.34
N LEU A 56 -2.75 -0.61 6.62
CA LEU A 56 -2.81 -1.92 5.97
C LEU A 56 -2.61 -3.03 7.02
N PRO A 57 -3.13 -4.25 6.76
CA PRO A 57 -2.70 -5.46 7.47
C PRO A 57 -1.16 -5.54 7.47
N GLY A 58 -0.56 -5.80 8.64
CA GLY A 58 0.89 -5.81 8.82
C GLY A 58 1.52 -4.48 9.30
N GLY A 59 0.72 -3.42 9.50
CA GLY A 59 1.17 -2.21 10.19
C GLY A 59 1.75 -1.12 9.29
N ARG A 60 1.72 -1.28 7.96
CA ARG A 60 2.07 -0.21 7.02
C ARG A 60 1.00 0.88 7.04
N LEU A 61 1.39 2.10 7.38
CA LEU A 61 0.50 3.25 7.49
C LEU A 61 0.34 3.93 6.13
N LEU A 62 -0.89 4.22 5.72
CA LEU A 62 -1.22 5.11 4.61
C LEU A 62 -1.64 6.46 5.15
N VAL A 63 -1.12 7.54 4.55
CA VAL A 63 -1.47 8.92 4.90
C VAL A 63 -1.91 9.64 3.63
N ILE A 64 -3.05 10.32 3.68
CA ILE A 64 -3.55 11.15 2.59
C ILE A 64 -3.26 12.63 2.86
N GLU A 65 -2.84 13.34 1.82
CA GLU A 65 -2.72 14.79 1.79
C GLU A 65 -3.88 15.39 1.00
N LYS A 66 -4.40 16.54 1.46
CA LYS A 66 -5.60 17.20 0.96
C LYS A 66 -5.62 17.39 -0.57
N ARG A 67 -4.45 17.63 -1.18
CA ARG A 67 -4.28 17.80 -2.63
C ARG A 67 -4.50 16.53 -3.46
N GLY A 68 -4.79 15.38 -2.86
CA GLY A 68 -5.01 14.13 -3.61
C GLY A 68 -3.77 13.24 -3.70
N ARG A 69 -2.86 13.32 -2.72
CA ARG A 69 -1.69 12.43 -2.66
C ARG A 69 -1.85 11.38 -1.57
N VAL A 70 -1.46 10.15 -1.86
CA VAL A 70 -1.41 9.05 -0.88
C VAL A 70 0.05 8.66 -0.66
N TYR A 71 0.54 8.69 0.56
CA TYR A 71 1.88 8.23 0.94
C TYR A 71 1.79 6.99 1.82
N SER A 72 2.87 6.21 1.87
CA SER A 72 3.02 5.17 2.89
C SER A 72 4.12 5.52 3.88
N VAL A 73 3.91 5.15 5.14
CA VAL A 73 4.95 5.14 6.17
C VAL A 73 5.17 3.71 6.61
N MET A 74 6.42 3.26 6.58
CA MET A 74 6.83 1.93 7.05
C MET A 74 8.13 2.08 7.83
N ASN A 75 8.22 1.47 9.01
CA ASN A 75 9.40 1.52 9.88
C ASN A 75 9.92 2.95 10.16
N GLY A 76 9.00 3.91 10.35
CA GLY A 76 9.36 5.30 10.61
C GLY A 76 9.78 6.10 9.37
N ILE A 77 9.65 5.54 8.16
CA ILE A 77 10.10 6.19 6.92
C ILE A 77 8.89 6.48 6.04
N LYS A 78 8.69 7.75 5.69
CA LYS A 78 7.73 8.20 4.67
C LYS A 78 8.29 7.85 3.28
N SER A 79 7.45 7.29 2.41
CA SER A 79 7.82 7.03 1.02
C SER A 79 8.24 8.31 0.29
N ALA A 80 9.34 8.26 -0.47
CA ALA A 80 9.87 9.43 -1.18
C ALA A 80 8.91 9.97 -2.26
N GLN A 81 8.12 9.08 -2.86
CA GLN A 81 7.06 9.42 -3.82
C GLN A 81 5.70 8.99 -3.27
N PRO A 82 4.61 9.68 -3.66
CA PRO A 82 3.27 9.22 -3.34
C PRO A 82 2.96 7.90 -4.06
N LEU A 83 2.27 6.99 -3.38
CA LEU A 83 1.71 5.75 -3.95
C LEU A 83 0.65 6.04 -5.01
N LEU A 84 -0.04 7.18 -4.88
CA LEU A 84 -1.03 7.70 -5.83
C LEU A 84 -1.00 9.22 -5.82
N ASN A 85 -1.06 9.82 -7.01
CA ASN A 85 -1.25 11.25 -7.18
C ASN A 85 -2.51 11.53 -8.03
N LEU A 86 -3.48 12.22 -7.43
CA LEU A 86 -4.75 12.63 -8.04
C LEU A 86 -4.89 14.16 -8.11
N GLU A 87 -3.78 14.91 -8.05
CA GLU A 87 -3.81 16.38 -7.99
C GLU A 87 -4.55 17.08 -9.13
N LEU A 88 -4.60 16.48 -10.31
CA LEU A 88 -5.37 17.05 -11.44
C LEU A 88 -6.88 16.78 -11.33
N GLU A 89 -7.30 15.85 -10.48
CA GLU A 89 -8.69 15.42 -10.33
C GLU A 89 -9.33 15.92 -9.02
N VAL A 90 -8.50 16.28 -8.03
CA VAL A 90 -8.94 16.69 -6.70
C VAL A 90 -8.95 18.21 -6.58
N LEU A 91 -10.11 18.77 -6.25
CA LEU A 91 -10.26 20.20 -5.98
C LEU A 91 -9.81 20.49 -4.54
N ASN A 92 -8.72 21.24 -4.38
CA ASN A 92 -8.10 21.57 -3.10
C ASN A 92 -8.36 23.03 -2.71
N GLU A 93 -9.61 23.35 -2.40
CA GLU A 93 -10.08 24.69 -2.06
C GLU A 93 -11.01 24.67 -0.83
N GLY A 94 -10.87 25.61 0.11
CA GLY A 94 -11.70 25.62 1.32
C GLY A 94 -11.54 24.32 2.13
N ASP A 95 -12.63 23.62 2.42
CA ASP A 95 -12.61 22.29 3.06
C ASP A 95 -12.58 21.14 2.04
N ARG A 96 -12.62 21.43 0.74
CA ARG A 96 -12.59 20.42 -0.33
C ARG A 96 -11.21 19.78 -0.43
N GLY A 97 -11.17 18.55 -0.90
CA GLY A 97 -9.92 17.84 -1.19
C GLY A 97 -10.10 16.34 -1.07
N LEU A 98 -8.99 15.62 -0.95
CA LEU A 98 -8.97 14.23 -0.52
C LEU A 98 -9.06 14.17 1.00
N LEU A 99 -10.23 13.78 1.51
CA LEU A 99 -10.54 13.86 2.96
C LEU A 99 -10.75 12.48 3.62
N GLY A 100 -11.11 11.46 2.84
CA GLY A 100 -11.38 10.13 3.38
C GLY A 100 -10.51 9.04 2.74
N ILE A 101 -9.97 8.17 3.59
CA ILE A 101 -9.31 6.92 3.20
C ILE A 101 -9.84 5.76 4.07
N ALA A 102 -10.03 4.59 3.47
CA ALA A 102 -10.27 3.35 4.19
C ALA A 102 -9.60 2.17 3.48
N VAL A 103 -9.21 1.17 4.27
CA VAL A 103 -8.64 -0.09 3.79
C VAL A 103 -9.70 -1.17 3.97
N ASP A 104 -9.90 -2.01 2.95
CA ASP A 104 -10.86 -3.10 3.01
C ASP A 104 -10.50 -4.10 4.14
N PRO A 105 -11.45 -4.56 4.98
CA PRO A 105 -11.18 -5.63 5.93
C PRO A 105 -10.68 -6.92 5.27
N ASN A 106 -11.06 -7.15 4.00
CA ASN A 106 -10.57 -8.23 3.16
C ASN A 106 -9.37 -7.80 2.29
N TYR A 107 -8.66 -6.72 2.65
CA TYR A 107 -7.53 -6.17 1.89
C TYR A 107 -6.50 -7.23 1.52
N VAL A 108 -6.25 -8.19 2.42
CA VAL A 108 -5.27 -9.24 2.17
C VAL A 108 -5.64 -10.11 0.95
N SER A 109 -6.92 -10.19 0.60
CA SER A 109 -7.42 -10.92 -0.58
C SER A 109 -7.69 -10.03 -1.79
N ASN A 110 -8.14 -8.78 -1.59
CA ASN A 110 -8.65 -7.93 -2.67
C ASN A 110 -7.79 -6.68 -2.94
N HIS A 111 -6.77 -6.45 -2.10
CA HIS A 111 -5.86 -5.30 -2.09
C HIS A 111 -6.54 -3.93 -2.17
N SER A 112 -7.80 -3.84 -1.75
CA SER A 112 -8.63 -2.68 -2.03
C SER A 112 -8.47 -1.57 -0.99
N VAL A 113 -8.29 -0.35 -1.50
CA VAL A 113 -8.30 0.90 -0.74
C VAL A 113 -9.34 1.85 -1.33
N TYR A 114 -9.95 2.66 -0.47
CA TYR A 114 -11.06 3.54 -0.82
C TYR A 114 -10.68 4.98 -0.55
N LEU A 115 -10.95 5.86 -1.51
CA LEU A 115 -10.66 7.29 -1.43
C LEU A 115 -11.93 8.10 -1.66
N LEU A 116 -12.18 9.07 -0.79
CA LEU A 116 -13.29 10.02 -0.86
C LEU A 116 -12.74 11.44 -1.03
N TYR A 117 -13.10 12.09 -2.14
CA TYR A 117 -12.59 13.41 -2.50
C TYR A 117 -13.60 14.26 -3.25
N THR A 118 -13.39 15.58 -3.21
CA THR A 118 -14.10 16.54 -4.08
C THR A 118 -13.39 16.62 -5.43
N VAL A 119 -14.15 16.52 -6.51
CA VAL A 119 -13.65 16.53 -7.89
C VAL A 119 -13.44 17.95 -8.38
N ASP A 120 -12.31 18.21 -9.03
CA ASP A 120 -12.06 19.41 -9.82
C ASP A 120 -12.74 19.28 -11.20
N PRO A 121 -13.84 20.01 -11.47
CA PRO A 121 -14.68 19.77 -12.64
C PRO A 121 -14.02 20.04 -13.99
N ASP A 122 -13.04 20.95 -14.05
CA ASP A 122 -12.30 21.27 -15.28
C ASP A 122 -10.89 20.64 -15.32
N SER A 123 -10.46 20.02 -14.20
CA SER A 123 -9.24 19.22 -14.08
C SER A 123 -7.98 19.93 -14.57
N ASN A 124 -7.94 21.26 -14.39
CA ASN A 124 -6.86 22.12 -14.88
C ASN A 124 -5.90 22.54 -13.75
N ASN A 125 -6.13 22.08 -12.51
CA ASN A 125 -5.35 22.43 -11.31
C ASN A 125 -5.35 23.94 -11.02
N VAL A 126 -6.42 24.63 -11.44
CA VAL A 126 -6.75 26.02 -11.10
C VAL A 126 -7.89 25.99 -10.08
N GLU A 127 -7.52 26.21 -8.83
CA GLU A 127 -8.39 26.06 -7.66
C GLU A 127 -9.32 27.28 -7.45
N THR A 128 -10.19 27.57 -8.41
CA THR A 128 -11.11 28.74 -8.38
C THR A 128 -12.57 28.37 -8.67
N ASN A 129 -12.91 27.09 -8.65
CA ASN A 129 -14.23 26.61 -9.03
C ASN A 129 -15.22 26.74 -7.88
N ASP A 130 -16.20 27.64 -7.99
CA ASP A 130 -17.19 27.88 -6.94
C ASP A 130 -18.07 26.64 -6.65
N ASP A 131 -18.33 25.80 -7.66
CA ASP A 131 -19.21 24.63 -7.58
C ASP A 131 -18.50 23.31 -7.92
N ALA A 132 -18.74 22.25 -7.13
CA ALA A 132 -18.11 20.95 -7.32
C ALA A 132 -19.01 19.77 -6.93
N PHE A 133 -18.47 18.55 -7.01
CA PHE A 133 -19.10 17.36 -6.46
C PHE A 133 -18.12 16.36 -5.92
N SER A 134 -18.65 15.45 -5.12
CA SER A 134 -17.87 14.46 -4.41
C SER A 134 -17.85 13.12 -5.12
N ARG A 135 -16.73 12.42 -5.02
CA ARG A 135 -16.47 11.12 -5.62
C ARG A 135 -15.91 10.15 -4.60
N LEU A 136 -16.47 8.93 -4.62
CA LEU A 136 -15.93 7.78 -3.91
C LEU A 136 -15.36 6.79 -4.93
N SER A 137 -14.09 6.47 -4.79
CA SER A 137 -13.39 5.52 -5.68
C SER A 137 -12.72 4.42 -4.88
N ARG A 138 -12.82 3.18 -5.37
CA ARG A 138 -12.02 2.04 -4.95
C ARG A 138 -10.83 1.89 -5.89
N PHE A 139 -9.66 1.64 -5.33
CA PHE A 139 -8.43 1.27 -6.05
C PHE A 139 -7.87 -0.01 -5.45
N GLN A 140 -6.93 -0.64 -6.14
CA GLN A 140 -6.13 -1.74 -5.65
C GLN A 140 -4.67 -1.33 -5.54
N ILE A 141 -4.01 -1.72 -4.47
CA ILE A 141 -2.55 -1.71 -4.38
C ILE A 141 -2.04 -2.88 -5.23
N GLY A 142 -1.02 -2.63 -6.07
CA GLY A 142 -0.61 -3.57 -7.13
C GLY A 142 -0.30 -4.99 -6.65
N PHE A 143 0.24 -5.15 -5.44
CA PHE A 143 0.43 -6.39 -4.67
C PHE A 143 0.89 -6.02 -3.23
N ALA A 144 0.95 -6.98 -2.29
CA ALA A 144 1.09 -6.73 -0.84
C ALA A 144 2.25 -5.78 -0.42
N ASP A 145 3.34 -5.74 -1.18
CA ASP A 145 4.51 -4.87 -0.92
C ASP A 145 4.71 -3.76 -1.97
N SER A 146 3.75 -3.54 -2.85
CA SER A 146 3.82 -2.49 -3.87
C SER A 146 3.94 -1.10 -3.23
N THR A 147 4.81 -0.26 -3.78
CA THR A 147 4.87 1.18 -3.47
C THR A 147 3.97 2.01 -4.37
N VAL A 148 3.02 1.37 -5.06
CA VAL A 148 2.12 1.99 -6.05
C VAL A 148 0.69 1.48 -5.88
N ILE A 149 -0.27 2.41 -5.84
CA ILE A 149 -1.69 2.13 -6.04
C ILE A 149 -1.95 2.13 -7.55
N ALA A 150 -2.48 1.04 -8.08
CA ALA A 150 -2.70 0.89 -9.51
C ALA A 150 -3.87 1.76 -9.98
N TYR A 151 -3.60 2.91 -10.60
CA TYR A 151 -4.65 3.81 -11.10
C TYR A 151 -5.63 3.11 -12.06
N SER A 152 -5.14 2.16 -12.87
CA SER A 152 -5.94 1.35 -13.80
C SER A 152 -7.00 0.47 -13.11
N SER A 153 -6.84 0.16 -11.83
CA SER A 153 -7.80 -0.62 -11.04
C SER A 153 -9.02 0.19 -10.56
N ARG A 154 -9.04 1.50 -10.83
CA ARG A 154 -10.05 2.41 -10.29
C ARG A 154 -11.48 1.97 -10.64
N ALA A 155 -12.31 1.81 -9.61
CA ALA A 155 -13.74 1.67 -9.71
C ALA A 155 -14.44 2.84 -8.97
N VAL A 156 -15.19 3.67 -9.70
CA VAL A 156 -15.96 4.78 -9.12
C VAL A 156 -17.28 4.24 -8.58
N LEU A 157 -17.51 4.37 -7.27
CA LEU A 157 -18.70 3.84 -6.58
C LEU A 157 -19.86 4.83 -6.56
N PHE A 158 -19.55 6.13 -6.44
CA PHE A 158 -20.45 7.23 -6.78
C PHE A 158 -19.63 8.45 -7.20
N GLY A 159 -20.29 9.43 -7.83
CA GLY A 159 -19.63 10.61 -8.38
C GLY A 159 -18.92 10.36 -9.71
N SER A 160 -19.39 9.42 -10.53
CA SER A 160 -18.87 9.28 -11.91
C SER A 160 -19.15 10.52 -12.76
N THR A 161 -20.26 11.20 -12.46
CA THR A 161 -20.75 12.43 -13.06
C THR A 161 -21.30 13.32 -11.95
N TRP A 162 -21.58 14.59 -12.25
CA TRP A 162 -22.17 15.50 -11.27
C TRP A 162 -23.50 14.96 -10.71
N THR A 163 -24.37 14.45 -11.60
CA THR A 163 -25.69 13.86 -11.28
C THR A 163 -25.67 12.67 -10.32
N ASN A 164 -24.51 12.06 -10.07
CA ASN A 164 -24.36 10.90 -9.17
C ASN A 164 -23.32 11.17 -8.06
N GLY A 165 -22.83 12.40 -7.94
CA GLY A 165 -21.96 12.85 -6.85
C GLY A 165 -22.76 13.64 -5.83
N ALA A 166 -22.28 13.69 -4.59
CA ALA A 166 -22.83 14.65 -3.63
C ALA A 166 -22.40 16.07 -4.03
N VAL A 167 -23.36 16.97 -4.16
CA VAL A 167 -23.11 18.37 -4.54
C VAL A 167 -22.28 19.08 -3.48
N SER A 168 -21.35 19.93 -3.93
CA SER A 168 -20.64 20.91 -3.12
C SER A 168 -20.90 22.27 -3.75
N ALA A 169 -22.01 22.89 -3.35
CA ALA A 169 -22.41 24.23 -3.82
C ALA A 169 -21.66 25.35 -3.07
N ALA A 170 -21.02 25.02 -1.96
CA ALA A 170 -20.06 25.87 -1.27
C ALA A 170 -18.72 25.16 -1.08
N SER A 171 -17.67 25.93 -0.76
CA SER A 171 -16.32 25.44 -0.51
C SER A 171 -16.14 24.71 0.84
N SER A 172 -17.20 24.58 1.63
CA SER A 172 -17.22 23.93 2.95
C SER A 172 -18.30 22.84 3.04
N HIS A 173 -18.23 22.00 4.06
CA HIS A 173 -19.16 20.88 4.37
C HIS A 173 -19.41 19.93 3.19
N THR A 174 -18.33 19.48 2.56
CA THR A 174 -18.43 18.73 1.30
C THR A 174 -18.54 17.23 1.57
N ILE A 175 -17.54 16.66 2.24
CA ILE A 175 -17.41 15.25 2.59
C ILE A 175 -16.73 15.09 3.94
N GLY A 176 -16.80 13.88 4.52
CA GLY A 176 -16.08 13.53 5.74
C GLY A 176 -15.12 12.36 5.53
N CYS A 177 -15.42 11.21 6.13
CA CYS A 177 -14.55 10.04 6.13
C CYS A 177 -15.27 8.74 5.75
N LEU A 178 -14.48 7.66 5.74
CA LEU A 178 -14.88 6.31 5.41
C LEU A 178 -14.51 5.37 6.57
N ARG A 179 -15.41 4.46 6.94
CA ARG A 179 -15.13 3.36 7.89
C ARG A 179 -15.89 2.12 7.46
N PHE A 180 -15.33 0.95 7.74
CA PHE A 180 -16.02 -0.31 7.53
C PHE A 180 -16.87 -0.68 8.75
N GLY A 181 -18.08 -1.14 8.49
CA GLY A 181 -18.92 -1.81 9.48
C GLY A 181 -18.41 -3.22 9.76
N SER A 182 -18.81 -3.79 10.90
CA SER A 182 -18.47 -5.17 11.27
C SER A 182 -19.03 -6.20 10.27
N ASP A 183 -20.05 -5.83 9.51
CA ASP A 183 -20.69 -6.66 8.48
C ASP A 183 -19.99 -6.58 7.11
N GLY A 184 -18.83 -5.93 7.04
CA GLY A 184 -18.05 -5.75 5.82
C GLY A 184 -18.59 -4.67 4.88
N THR A 185 -19.61 -3.90 5.29
CA THR A 185 -20.16 -2.81 4.47
C THR A 185 -19.38 -1.51 4.68
N LEU A 186 -19.36 -0.65 3.66
CA LEU A 186 -18.65 0.62 3.71
C LEU A 186 -19.60 1.74 4.14
N LEU A 187 -19.27 2.42 5.24
CA LEU A 187 -19.98 3.62 5.68
C LEU A 187 -19.23 4.88 5.24
N VAL A 188 -19.99 5.89 4.81
CA VAL A 188 -19.47 7.12 4.19
C VAL A 188 -20.20 8.32 4.76
N SER A 189 -19.48 9.28 5.34
CA SER A 189 -20.09 10.54 5.79
C SER A 189 -19.95 11.64 4.73
N VAL A 190 -21.03 12.38 4.52
CA VAL A 190 -21.15 13.42 3.49
C VAL A 190 -21.84 14.64 4.10
N GLY A 191 -21.24 15.82 3.95
CA GLY A 191 -21.80 17.07 4.44
C GLY A 191 -22.98 17.57 3.59
N ASP A 192 -23.68 18.60 4.06
CA ASP A 192 -24.87 19.15 3.41
C ASP A 192 -24.57 19.90 2.10
N GLY A 193 -23.29 20.23 1.87
CA GLY A 193 -22.78 20.93 0.71
C GLY A 193 -23.41 22.30 0.47
N GLY A 194 -24.06 22.89 1.50
CA GLY A 194 -24.76 24.18 1.42
C GLY A 194 -23.92 25.35 1.90
N GLN A 195 -24.45 26.57 1.77
CA GLN A 195 -23.73 27.77 2.21
C GLN A 195 -23.47 27.76 3.73
N PHE A 196 -22.20 27.92 4.11
CA PHE A 196 -21.78 27.84 5.52
C PHE A 196 -21.92 29.19 6.26
N SER A 197 -22.04 30.31 5.55
CA SER A 197 -22.05 31.65 6.14
C SER A 197 -23.45 32.20 6.45
N GLY A 198 -24.50 31.54 5.99
CA GLY A 198 -25.89 32.03 6.09
C GLY A 198 -26.90 30.89 6.04
N ALA A 199 -28.16 31.20 6.36
CA ALA A 199 -29.24 30.24 6.15
C ALA A 199 -29.50 30.07 4.65
N ASP A 200 -29.45 28.83 4.18
CA ASP A 200 -29.57 28.47 2.78
C ASP A 200 -30.76 27.53 2.57
N ALA A 201 -31.82 28.09 2.01
CA ALA A 201 -33.06 27.39 1.68
C ALA A 201 -33.17 27.02 0.19
N GLY A 202 -32.07 27.16 -0.57
CA GLY A 202 -32.04 26.99 -2.02
C GLY A 202 -32.07 28.30 -2.80
N GLY A 203 -31.66 28.24 -4.06
CA GLY A 203 -31.65 29.33 -5.04
C GLY A 203 -30.42 30.24 -5.00
N LEU A 204 -29.46 29.99 -4.12
CA LEU A 204 -28.23 30.79 -3.98
C LEU A 204 -27.12 30.36 -4.96
N ASP A 205 -27.14 29.11 -5.40
CA ASP A 205 -26.05 28.49 -6.18
C ASP A 205 -26.55 27.91 -7.51
N PRO A 206 -27.16 28.72 -8.40
CA PRO A 206 -27.79 28.20 -9.63
C PRO A 206 -26.80 27.55 -10.60
N GLY A 207 -25.48 27.74 -10.44
CA GLY A 207 -24.45 27.05 -11.21
C GLY A 207 -24.32 25.57 -10.88
N ALA A 208 -24.69 25.18 -9.64
CA ALA A 208 -24.64 23.81 -9.13
C ALA A 208 -25.75 22.91 -9.67
N PHE A 209 -26.84 23.51 -10.16
CA PHE A 209 -28.10 22.83 -10.48
C PHE A 209 -28.50 23.08 -11.94
N GLY A 210 -28.80 22.02 -12.68
CA GLY A 210 -29.20 22.16 -14.09
C GLY A 210 -28.87 20.96 -14.98
N ALA A 211 -29.00 21.15 -16.30
CA ALA A 211 -28.79 20.06 -17.26
C ALA A 211 -27.35 19.54 -17.23
N GLY A 212 -27.18 18.23 -17.00
CA GLY A 212 -25.87 17.59 -16.84
C GLY A 212 -25.17 17.89 -15.50
N ARG A 213 -25.85 18.60 -14.60
CA ARG A 213 -25.37 19.01 -13.28
C ARG A 213 -26.22 18.35 -12.17
N THR A 214 -26.20 18.83 -10.93
CA THR A 214 -27.05 18.25 -9.87
C THR A 214 -28.53 18.44 -10.19
N ASP A 215 -29.39 17.51 -9.74
CA ASP A 215 -30.84 17.59 -9.95
C ASP A 215 -31.38 18.93 -9.40
N PRO A 216 -32.15 19.71 -10.17
CA PRO A 216 -32.76 20.95 -9.69
C PRO A 216 -33.67 20.80 -8.45
N LEU A 217 -34.17 19.59 -8.15
CA LEU A 217 -34.89 19.33 -6.90
C LEU A 217 -33.98 19.38 -5.66
N GLU A 218 -32.67 19.29 -5.84
CA GLU A 218 -31.70 19.43 -4.74
C GLU A 218 -31.32 20.90 -4.47
N ASP A 219 -31.85 21.86 -5.23
CA ASP A 219 -31.70 23.30 -4.98
C ASP A 219 -32.61 23.78 -3.82
N ILE A 220 -32.36 23.20 -2.65
CA ILE A 220 -33.05 23.47 -1.37
C ILE A 220 -32.05 23.78 -0.25
N GLY A 221 -30.79 24.09 -0.61
CA GLY A 221 -29.74 24.44 0.32
C GLY A 221 -29.46 23.36 1.37
N ALA A 222 -29.27 23.77 2.63
CA ALA A 222 -28.97 22.85 3.72
C ALA A 222 -30.09 21.82 3.99
N PHE A 223 -31.33 22.06 3.52
CA PHE A 223 -32.43 21.10 3.62
C PHE A 223 -32.20 19.81 2.82
N ARG A 224 -31.17 19.74 1.95
CA ARG A 224 -30.69 18.48 1.39
C ARG A 224 -30.39 17.44 2.48
N ALA A 225 -29.94 17.87 3.65
CA ALA A 225 -29.73 16.99 4.81
C ALA A 225 -31.00 16.22 5.20
N GLN A 226 -32.19 16.81 5.01
CA GLN A 226 -33.51 16.22 5.26
C GLN A 226 -34.11 15.47 4.05
N TYR A 227 -33.57 15.67 2.85
CA TYR A 227 -34.08 15.05 1.62
C TYR A 227 -33.37 13.72 1.35
N LEU A 228 -34.13 12.63 1.38
CA LEU A 228 -33.58 11.27 1.21
C LEU A 228 -33.06 10.98 -0.20
N GLN A 229 -33.48 11.73 -1.22
CA GLN A 229 -32.97 11.55 -2.59
C GLN A 229 -31.69 12.35 -2.86
N SER A 230 -31.18 13.09 -1.87
CA SER A 230 -29.86 13.70 -1.92
C SER A 230 -28.82 12.83 -1.19
N LEU A 231 -27.57 12.85 -1.67
CA LEU A 231 -26.43 12.26 -0.96
C LEU A 231 -25.90 13.17 0.16
N ALA A 232 -26.29 14.44 0.20
CA ALA A 232 -25.72 15.44 1.09
C ALA A 232 -26.37 15.42 2.50
N GLY A 233 -25.57 15.64 3.53
CA GLY A 233 -25.97 15.64 4.95
C GLY A 233 -26.37 14.25 5.45
N LYS A 234 -25.57 13.23 5.10
CA LYS A 234 -25.87 11.80 5.29
C LYS A 234 -24.69 11.03 5.90
N LEU A 235 -25.05 9.97 6.62
CA LEU A 235 -24.22 8.78 6.74
C LEU A 235 -24.78 7.73 5.79
N LEU A 236 -24.01 7.36 4.77
CA LEU A 236 -24.37 6.35 3.78
C LEU A 236 -23.82 4.99 4.20
N ARG A 237 -24.49 3.90 3.77
CA ARG A 237 -24.02 2.52 3.90
C ARG A 237 -24.12 1.81 2.55
N LEU A 238 -22.98 1.34 2.07
CA LEU A 238 -22.80 0.88 0.69
C LEU A 238 -22.21 -0.54 0.67
N ASP A 239 -22.56 -1.28 -0.36
CA ASP A 239 -21.78 -2.42 -0.82
C ASP A 239 -20.40 -1.91 -1.33
N PRO A 240 -19.28 -2.33 -0.71
CA PRO A 240 -17.94 -1.86 -1.06
C PRO A 240 -17.47 -2.32 -2.46
N ALA A 241 -18.13 -3.31 -3.07
CA ALA A 241 -17.80 -3.78 -4.41
C ALA A 241 -18.53 -3.00 -5.50
N THR A 242 -19.76 -2.56 -5.24
CA THR A 242 -20.66 -1.99 -6.27
C THR A 242 -21.08 -0.54 -6.03
N GLY A 243 -20.91 -0.02 -4.81
CA GLY A 243 -21.39 1.31 -4.43
C GLY A 243 -22.92 1.40 -4.31
N ARG A 244 -23.63 0.27 -4.32
CA ARG A 244 -25.09 0.23 -4.19
C ARG A 244 -25.50 0.23 -2.73
N GLY A 245 -26.70 0.74 -2.47
CA GLY A 245 -27.39 0.52 -1.20
C GLY A 245 -27.70 -0.96 -1.00
N LEU A 246 -27.81 -1.36 0.27
CA LEU A 246 -28.10 -2.74 0.65
C LEU A 246 -29.59 -2.91 1.00
N PRO A 247 -30.19 -4.10 0.78
CA PRO A 247 -31.58 -4.37 1.18
C PRO A 247 -31.90 -4.11 2.65
N SER A 248 -30.90 -4.21 3.52
CA SER A 248 -31.00 -3.91 4.95
C SER A 248 -30.90 -2.42 5.30
N ASN A 249 -30.73 -1.52 4.31
CA ASN A 249 -30.77 -0.09 4.57
C ASN A 249 -32.22 0.36 4.82
N PRO A 250 -32.43 1.32 5.73
CA PRO A 250 -33.76 1.75 6.19
C PRO A 250 -34.67 2.27 5.08
N PHE A 251 -34.10 2.84 4.01
CA PHE A 251 -34.83 3.47 2.91
C PHE A 251 -34.59 2.78 1.56
N TYR A 252 -34.17 1.52 1.58
CA TYR A 252 -33.81 0.78 0.37
C TYR A 252 -34.97 0.62 -0.63
N GLN A 253 -34.67 0.84 -1.91
CA GLN A 253 -35.59 0.61 -3.03
C GLN A 253 -35.03 -0.50 -3.93
N ALA A 254 -35.69 -1.66 -3.95
CA ALA A 254 -35.24 -2.81 -4.73
C ALA A 254 -35.14 -2.55 -6.24
N GLY A 255 -36.00 -1.67 -6.78
CA GLY A 255 -35.95 -1.25 -8.18
C GLY A 255 -34.84 -0.25 -8.50
N SER A 256 -34.26 0.40 -7.48
CA SER A 256 -33.29 1.49 -7.62
C SER A 256 -32.17 1.40 -6.56
N PRO A 257 -31.41 0.30 -6.51
CA PRO A 257 -30.40 0.09 -5.47
C PRO A 257 -29.25 1.11 -5.52
N SER A 258 -29.02 1.77 -6.66
CA SER A 258 -28.01 2.83 -6.81
C SER A 258 -28.53 4.23 -6.47
N SER A 259 -29.81 4.41 -6.15
CA SER A 259 -30.34 5.74 -5.79
C SER A 259 -29.73 6.24 -4.50
N ALA A 260 -29.65 7.57 -4.33
CA ALA A 260 -29.18 8.18 -3.09
C ALA A 260 -29.97 7.64 -1.87
N GLN A 261 -31.30 7.57 -1.99
CA GLN A 261 -32.18 7.06 -0.95
C GLN A 261 -31.84 5.62 -0.53
N SER A 262 -31.55 4.73 -1.48
CA SER A 262 -31.18 3.34 -1.15
C SER A 262 -29.88 3.23 -0.35
N ARG A 263 -29.02 4.26 -0.42
CA ARG A 263 -27.71 4.30 0.24
C ARG A 263 -27.75 4.90 1.64
N VAL A 264 -28.82 5.60 2.03
CA VAL A 264 -28.90 6.31 3.32
C VAL A 264 -28.98 5.33 4.49
N TRP A 265 -28.07 5.48 5.45
CA TRP A 265 -28.11 4.81 6.76
C TRP A 265 -28.63 5.74 7.85
N ALA A 266 -28.15 6.98 7.91
CA ALA A 266 -28.68 8.05 8.77
C ALA A 266 -28.61 9.38 8.02
N TYR A 267 -29.39 10.38 8.45
CA TYR A 267 -29.52 11.66 7.76
C TYR A 267 -29.75 12.82 8.72
N GLY A 268 -29.86 14.05 8.19
CA GLY A 268 -30.00 15.25 9.00
C GLY A 268 -28.70 15.68 9.68
N LEU A 269 -27.56 15.47 9.00
CA LEU A 269 -26.23 15.88 9.45
C LEU A 269 -25.78 17.13 8.69
N ARG A 270 -24.93 17.96 9.29
CA ARG A 270 -24.40 19.19 8.69
C ARG A 270 -23.06 18.97 8.00
N ASN A 271 -22.04 18.70 8.80
CA ASN A 271 -20.68 18.41 8.39
C ASN A 271 -20.12 17.27 9.26
N PRO A 272 -20.56 16.02 9.01
CA PRO A 272 -20.13 14.83 9.74
C PRO A 272 -18.69 14.46 9.34
N PHE A 273 -17.72 15.28 9.75
CA PHE A 273 -16.35 15.26 9.25
C PHE A 273 -15.63 13.97 9.61
N ARG A 274 -15.83 13.45 10.84
CA ARG A 274 -15.31 12.15 11.28
C ARG A 274 -16.35 11.33 12.01
N PHE A 275 -16.25 10.02 11.89
CA PHE A 275 -17.03 9.10 12.70
C PHE A 275 -16.21 7.84 13.04
N ALA A 276 -16.58 7.20 14.15
CA ALA A 276 -16.00 5.95 14.62
C ALA A 276 -17.07 4.87 14.75
N MET A 277 -16.74 3.65 14.36
CA MET A 277 -17.56 2.47 14.63
C MET A 277 -17.20 1.92 16.01
N ARG A 278 -18.19 1.69 16.88
CA ARG A 278 -17.95 1.10 18.19
C ARG A 278 -17.63 -0.39 18.05
N PRO A 279 -16.43 -0.86 18.46
CA PRO A 279 -16.04 -2.25 18.33
C PRO A 279 -17.00 -3.21 19.06
N GLY A 280 -17.26 -4.37 18.46
CA GLY A 280 -18.09 -5.43 19.05
C GLY A 280 -19.60 -5.18 19.04
N THR A 281 -20.09 -4.14 18.37
CA THR A 281 -21.52 -3.79 18.34
C THR A 281 -22.26 -4.20 17.06
N GLY A 282 -21.54 -4.67 16.03
CA GLY A 282 -22.11 -5.17 14.78
C GLY A 282 -22.00 -6.69 14.63
N SER A 283 -22.48 -7.21 13.52
CA SER A 283 -22.42 -8.64 13.18
C SER A 283 -21.50 -8.85 11.99
N SER A 284 -20.63 -9.86 12.05
CA SER A 284 -19.81 -10.28 10.91
C SER A 284 -20.59 -11.01 9.82
N ASN A 285 -21.87 -11.33 10.06
CA ASN A 285 -22.74 -11.93 9.06
C ASN A 285 -23.45 -10.83 8.24
N PRO A 286 -23.10 -10.65 6.95
CA PRO A 286 -23.67 -9.59 6.12
C PRO A 286 -25.18 -9.72 5.93
N GLY A 287 -25.73 -10.93 6.03
CA GLY A 287 -27.17 -11.19 5.92
C GLY A 287 -28.00 -10.65 7.09
N VAL A 288 -27.36 -10.34 8.24
CA VAL A 288 -28.02 -9.73 9.41
C VAL A 288 -28.20 -8.23 9.22
N GLY A 289 -27.34 -7.60 8.40
CA GLY A 289 -27.46 -6.18 8.07
C GLY A 289 -27.14 -5.22 9.23
N GLN A 290 -26.26 -5.63 10.16
CA GLN A 290 -25.87 -4.87 11.34
C GLN A 290 -24.41 -4.41 11.25
N PRO A 291 -24.13 -3.20 10.72
CA PRO A 291 -22.76 -2.69 10.58
C PRO A 291 -22.09 -2.34 11.91
N GLY A 292 -22.85 -2.22 12.99
CA GLY A 292 -22.42 -1.71 14.28
C GLY A 292 -22.87 -0.27 14.52
N VAL A 293 -22.59 0.24 15.71
CA VAL A 293 -23.01 1.57 16.16
C VAL A 293 -21.98 2.61 15.75
N ALA A 294 -22.42 3.66 15.05
CA ALA A 294 -21.56 4.77 14.63
C ALA A 294 -21.67 5.97 15.58
N PHE A 295 -20.54 6.52 16.00
CA PHE A 295 -20.42 7.78 16.73
C PHE A 295 -19.87 8.82 15.76
N ILE A 296 -20.64 9.86 15.50
CA ILE A 296 -20.46 10.78 14.37
C ILE A 296 -20.20 12.16 14.95
N ASP A 297 -18.97 12.65 14.78
CA ASP A 297 -18.63 14.04 15.09
C ASP A 297 -19.12 14.92 13.93
N ASP A 298 -20.14 15.70 14.21
CA ASP A 298 -20.82 16.57 13.27
C ASP A 298 -20.56 18.04 13.64
N ALA A 299 -19.84 18.72 12.75
CA ALA A 299 -19.49 20.11 12.98
C ALA A 299 -20.71 21.01 12.74
N GLY A 300 -21.18 21.65 13.80
CA GLY A 300 -22.37 22.49 13.77
C GLY A 300 -22.08 23.90 13.25
N TRP A 301 -23.01 24.84 13.44
CA TRP A 301 -22.96 26.12 12.73
C TRP A 301 -22.31 27.25 13.54
N PHE A 302 -23.10 27.95 14.36
CA PHE A 302 -22.64 29.12 15.11
C PHE A 302 -22.70 28.93 16.61
N THR A 303 -23.39 27.89 17.06
CA THR A 303 -23.77 27.78 18.47
C THR A 303 -23.28 26.48 19.07
N TRP A 304 -23.41 25.37 18.34
CA TRP A 304 -23.12 24.05 18.88
C TRP A 304 -22.24 23.24 17.95
N GLU A 305 -21.45 22.38 18.55
CA GLU A 305 -20.86 21.20 17.93
C GLU A 305 -21.49 19.96 18.56
N GLU A 306 -21.47 18.82 17.88
CA GLU A 306 -22.12 17.62 18.41
C GLU A 306 -21.46 16.30 18.01
N THR A 307 -21.56 15.33 18.92
CA THR A 307 -21.36 13.91 18.60
C THR A 307 -22.73 13.23 18.59
N ASN A 308 -23.13 12.77 17.41
CA ASN A 308 -24.35 12.03 17.15
C ASN A 308 -24.10 10.51 17.24
N VAL A 309 -25.10 9.71 17.62
CA VAL A 309 -24.95 8.24 17.72
C VAL A 309 -26.01 7.53 16.90
N ALA A 310 -25.57 6.82 15.86
CA ALA A 310 -26.42 5.98 15.05
C ALA A 310 -26.43 4.54 15.60
N VAL A 311 -27.30 4.27 16.59
CA VAL A 311 -27.49 2.92 17.17
C VAL A 311 -28.23 1.96 16.24
N THR A 312 -29.00 2.51 15.28
CA THR A 312 -29.72 1.78 14.24
C THR A 312 -29.77 2.61 12.97
N GLY A 313 -30.09 1.97 11.85
CA GLY A 313 -30.39 2.66 10.60
C GLY A 313 -31.70 3.45 10.70
N GLY A 314 -31.75 4.59 10.01
CA GLY A 314 -32.94 5.41 9.79
C GLY A 314 -33.00 6.65 10.66
N LEU A 315 -32.01 6.91 11.52
CA LEU A 315 -32.04 8.06 12.42
C LEU A 315 -31.84 9.39 11.67
N ASN A 316 -32.57 10.42 12.13
CA ASN A 316 -32.52 11.78 11.62
C ASN A 316 -31.97 12.72 12.70
N PHE A 317 -30.79 13.30 12.52
CA PHE A 317 -30.17 14.17 13.53
C PHE A 317 -30.66 15.63 13.48
N GLY A 318 -31.52 15.96 12.51
CA GLY A 318 -32.34 17.16 12.53
C GLY A 318 -31.76 18.41 11.87
N TRP A 319 -30.51 18.42 11.41
CA TRP A 319 -29.97 19.54 10.62
C TRP A 319 -30.75 19.71 9.29
N PRO A 320 -31.10 20.93 8.85
CA PRO A 320 -30.73 22.23 9.41
C PRO A 320 -31.72 22.81 10.44
N CYS A 321 -32.76 22.06 10.77
CA CYS A 321 -33.84 22.52 11.64
C CYS A 321 -33.42 22.57 13.12
N TYR A 322 -32.43 21.78 13.49
CA TYR A 322 -31.89 21.70 14.84
C TYR A 322 -30.37 21.80 14.79
N GLU A 323 -29.80 22.39 15.83
CA GLU A 323 -28.36 22.47 16.07
C GLU A 323 -28.14 22.21 17.57
N GLY A 324 -27.36 21.19 17.91
CA GLY A 324 -27.29 20.69 19.29
C GLY A 324 -28.67 20.21 19.75
N PHE A 325 -29.06 20.58 20.97
CA PHE A 325 -30.38 20.23 21.52
C PHE A 325 -31.53 21.16 21.07
N ASN A 326 -31.22 22.28 20.41
CA ASN A 326 -32.16 23.39 20.23
C ASN A 326 -32.64 23.54 18.77
N PRO A 327 -33.85 24.07 18.55
CA PRO A 327 -34.27 24.52 17.22
C PRO A 327 -33.34 25.62 16.69
N GLN A 328 -32.94 25.51 15.42
CA GLN A 328 -32.15 26.54 14.75
C GLN A 328 -33.09 27.58 14.12
N ASN A 329 -33.33 28.67 14.84
CA ASN A 329 -34.31 29.71 14.51
C ASN A 329 -34.19 30.24 13.07
N ALA A 330 -32.97 30.35 12.52
CA ALA A 330 -32.78 30.85 11.15
C ALA A 330 -33.41 29.94 10.08
N TYR A 331 -33.48 28.62 10.34
CA TYR A 331 -34.07 27.64 9.44
C TYR A 331 -35.53 27.30 9.74
N GLN A 332 -36.00 27.55 10.97
CA GLN A 332 -37.40 27.31 11.34
C GLN A 332 -38.39 28.14 10.50
N GLY A 333 -38.01 29.38 10.14
CA GLY A 333 -38.82 30.25 9.28
C GLY A 333 -38.50 30.16 7.78
N ALA A 334 -37.53 29.35 7.38
CA ALA A 334 -37.12 29.21 5.99
C ALA A 334 -38.12 28.33 5.21
N VAL A 335 -38.36 28.68 3.95
CA VAL A 335 -39.36 28.03 3.09
C VAL A 335 -38.69 27.42 1.86
N PRO A 336 -38.04 26.24 1.98
CA PRO A 336 -37.53 25.53 0.82
C PRO A 336 -38.69 25.04 -0.06
N SER A 337 -38.41 24.70 -1.32
CA SER A 337 -39.43 24.15 -2.23
C SER A 337 -40.06 22.85 -1.72
N HIS A 338 -39.32 22.07 -0.92
CA HIS A 338 -39.79 20.88 -0.20
C HIS A 338 -38.87 20.52 0.99
N HIS A 339 -39.32 19.60 1.85
CA HIS A 339 -38.55 19.06 2.99
C HIS A 339 -38.10 20.09 4.04
N GLY A 340 -38.89 21.16 4.23
CA GLY A 340 -38.71 22.10 5.34
C GLY A 340 -38.96 21.48 6.72
N CYS A 341 -38.71 22.22 7.80
CA CYS A 341 -38.69 21.68 9.17
C CYS A 341 -39.98 21.03 9.65
N ALA A 342 -41.13 21.51 9.18
CA ALA A 342 -42.44 20.92 9.50
C ALA A 342 -42.65 19.51 8.93
N THR A 343 -41.77 19.05 8.02
CA THR A 343 -41.88 17.72 7.41
C THR A 343 -41.27 16.61 8.24
N ILE A 344 -40.44 16.91 9.25
CA ILE A 344 -39.80 15.89 10.09
C ILE A 344 -40.87 15.02 10.79
N GLY A 345 -40.76 13.70 10.64
CA GLY A 345 -41.73 12.71 11.13
C GLY A 345 -42.96 12.51 10.25
N THR A 346 -43.07 13.18 9.09
CA THR A 346 -44.15 12.95 8.12
C THR A 346 -43.79 11.86 7.11
N PRO A 347 -44.72 11.26 6.35
CA PRO A 347 -44.37 10.24 5.36
C PRO A 347 -43.32 10.65 4.31
N ALA A 348 -43.17 11.94 4.01
CA ALA A 348 -42.14 12.45 3.10
C ALA A 348 -40.75 12.55 3.76
N ASN A 349 -40.70 12.70 5.09
CA ASN A 349 -39.47 12.74 5.90
C ASN A 349 -39.74 11.94 7.19
N PRO A 350 -39.70 10.59 7.09
CA PRO A 350 -40.41 9.69 8.00
C PRO A 350 -39.83 9.57 9.40
N SER A 351 -38.54 9.86 9.58
CA SER A 351 -37.91 9.65 10.88
C SER A 351 -38.05 10.90 11.76
N PRO A 352 -38.48 10.73 13.02
CA PRO A 352 -38.42 11.81 14.00
C PRO A 352 -36.96 12.18 14.30
N ARG A 353 -36.77 13.37 14.84
CA ARG A 353 -35.46 13.84 15.30
C ARG A 353 -34.90 12.91 16.38
N ALA A 354 -33.64 12.51 16.23
CA ALA A 354 -32.78 11.97 17.26
C ALA A 354 -31.90 13.09 17.83
N ASN A 355 -31.80 13.17 19.15
CA ASN A 355 -30.92 14.15 19.81
C ASN A 355 -29.45 13.70 19.74
N PRO A 356 -28.50 14.65 19.76
CA PRO A 356 -27.09 14.30 19.89
C PRO A 356 -26.80 13.65 21.25
N LEU A 357 -25.73 12.85 21.31
CA LEU A 357 -25.24 12.25 22.55
C LEU A 357 -24.49 13.29 23.38
N ILE A 358 -23.61 14.04 22.72
CA ILE A 358 -22.79 15.10 23.29
C ILE A 358 -23.03 16.33 22.44
N ALA A 359 -23.28 17.49 23.05
CA ALA A 359 -23.31 18.76 22.34
C ALA A 359 -22.55 19.81 23.15
N TRP A 360 -21.63 20.53 22.52
CA TRP A 360 -20.86 21.57 23.20
C TRP A 360 -21.01 22.93 22.53
N HIS A 361 -21.14 23.95 23.38
CA HIS A 361 -21.40 25.32 22.95
C HIS A 361 -20.10 26.02 22.53
N HIS A 362 -20.18 26.94 21.56
CA HIS A 362 -19.02 27.69 21.05
C HIS A 362 -18.43 28.68 22.06
N GLY A 363 -19.27 29.26 22.92
CA GLY A 363 -18.91 30.37 23.79
C GLY A 363 -19.09 30.15 25.29
N ASP A 364 -19.79 29.08 25.71
CA ASP A 364 -20.19 28.90 27.11
C ASP A 364 -20.27 27.42 27.48
N SER A 365 -19.27 26.93 28.20
CA SER A 365 -19.18 25.53 28.59
C SER A 365 -20.32 25.04 29.50
N LEU A 366 -21.05 25.95 30.18
CA LEU A 366 -22.15 25.57 31.06
C LEU A 366 -23.42 25.19 30.31
N LEU A 367 -23.55 25.63 29.05
CA LEU A 367 -24.68 25.30 28.19
C LEU A 367 -24.50 23.95 27.49
N SER A 368 -23.29 23.40 27.49
CA SER A 368 -22.95 22.11 26.91
C SER A 368 -23.60 20.94 27.64
N THR A 369 -23.78 19.83 26.93
CA THR A 369 -24.25 18.55 27.47
C THR A 369 -23.22 17.47 27.14
N PRO A 370 -22.47 16.96 28.12
CA PRO A 370 -22.42 17.42 29.51
C PRO A 370 -21.76 18.80 29.63
N ALA A 371 -22.02 19.50 30.75
CA ALA A 371 -21.39 20.78 31.01
C ALA A 371 -19.86 20.63 31.15
N GLY A 372 -19.13 21.67 30.74
CA GLY A 372 -17.66 21.74 30.82
C GLY A 372 -16.94 21.71 29.48
N LEU A 373 -17.61 21.28 28.41
CA LEU A 373 -17.05 21.25 27.05
C LEU A 373 -17.25 22.60 26.35
N ILE A 374 -16.24 23.09 25.63
CA ILE A 374 -16.33 24.31 24.81
C ILE A 374 -15.49 24.15 23.55
N GLY A 375 -16.02 24.51 22.39
CA GLY A 375 -15.47 24.09 21.11
C GLY A 375 -16.29 24.60 19.94
N ASN A 376 -15.71 24.63 18.75
CA ASN A 376 -16.32 25.17 17.54
C ASN A 376 -15.93 24.43 16.25
N ALA A 377 -15.42 23.20 16.36
CA ALA A 377 -15.21 22.31 15.21
C ALA A 377 -14.95 20.85 15.65
N ALA A 378 -15.98 20.01 15.70
CA ALA A 378 -15.86 18.56 15.91
C ALA A 378 -15.12 17.89 14.73
N THR A 379 -13.98 17.21 14.99
CA THR A 379 -13.03 16.92 13.88
C THR A 379 -12.29 15.60 13.90
N ALA A 380 -12.21 14.87 15.01
CA ALA A 380 -11.57 13.56 15.02
C ALA A 380 -12.07 12.70 16.18
N CYS A 381 -12.30 11.41 15.90
CA CYS A 381 -12.73 10.46 16.92
C CYS A 381 -12.31 9.02 16.63
N LEU A 382 -12.19 8.22 17.70
CA LEU A 382 -11.88 6.79 17.63
C LEU A 382 -12.29 6.05 18.94
N PHE A 383 -12.48 4.74 18.87
CA PHE A 383 -12.55 3.89 20.08
C PHE A 383 -11.22 3.18 20.31
N TYR A 384 -10.62 3.38 21.48
CA TYR A 384 -9.34 2.74 21.79
C TYR A 384 -9.55 1.28 22.20
N THR A 385 -8.94 0.33 21.48
CA THR A 385 -9.05 -1.12 21.79
C THR A 385 -7.74 -1.75 22.28
N GLY A 386 -6.72 -0.93 22.48
CA GLY A 386 -5.37 -1.40 22.79
C GLY A 386 -5.18 -1.69 24.27
N SER A 387 -4.05 -2.31 24.59
CA SER A 387 -3.61 -2.59 25.95
C SER A 387 -2.37 -1.82 26.39
N ARG A 388 -1.78 -1.00 25.49
CA ARG A 388 -0.57 -0.20 25.79
C ARG A 388 -0.84 0.98 26.71
N TYR A 389 -2.01 1.59 26.61
CA TYR A 389 -2.41 2.65 27.52
C TYR A 389 -2.94 2.04 28.82
N PRO A 390 -2.97 2.80 29.94
CA PRO A 390 -3.56 2.33 31.19
C PRO A 390 -4.93 1.70 30.98
N THR A 391 -5.23 0.62 31.72
CA THR A 391 -6.44 -0.21 31.52
C THR A 391 -7.75 0.58 31.51
N GLY A 392 -7.79 1.74 32.19
CA GLY A 392 -8.92 2.65 32.17
C GLY A 392 -9.26 3.24 30.79
N PHE A 393 -8.33 3.23 29.81
CA PHE A 393 -8.55 3.74 28.44
C PHE A 393 -9.15 2.70 27.50
N ALA A 394 -9.07 1.40 27.81
CA ALA A 394 -9.64 0.35 26.97
C ALA A 394 -11.15 0.55 26.79
N GLY A 395 -11.61 0.59 25.54
CA GLY A 395 -13.01 0.81 25.16
C GLY A 395 -13.48 2.27 25.27
N ARG A 396 -12.62 3.23 25.63
CA ARG A 396 -12.99 4.65 25.66
C ARG A 396 -13.14 5.23 24.26
N PHE A 397 -14.11 6.14 24.13
CA PHE A 397 -14.28 6.97 22.94
C PHE A 397 -13.43 8.23 23.07
N PHE A 398 -12.55 8.48 22.11
CA PHE A 398 -11.80 9.72 21.98
C PHE A 398 -12.51 10.61 20.98
N PHE A 399 -12.61 11.90 21.27
CA PHE A 399 -13.20 12.90 20.39
C PHE A 399 -12.48 14.24 20.56
N SER A 400 -12.53 15.11 19.56
CA SER A 400 -11.71 16.33 19.54
C SER A 400 -12.40 17.52 18.95
N ASP A 401 -11.91 18.70 19.36
CA ASP A 401 -12.28 19.97 18.77
C ASP A 401 -11.05 20.67 18.16
N TYR A 402 -11.15 20.99 16.88
CA TYR A 402 -10.09 21.65 16.12
C TYR A 402 -9.95 23.11 16.54
N GLY A 403 -11.05 23.85 16.69
CA GLY A 403 -11.02 25.28 16.92
C GLY A 403 -10.52 25.66 18.32
N ARG A 404 -10.80 24.84 19.33
CA ARG A 404 -10.29 24.99 20.71
C ARG A 404 -9.10 24.09 21.04
N ASN A 405 -8.64 23.26 20.10
CA ASN A 405 -7.41 22.46 20.17
C ASN A 405 -7.34 21.51 21.38
N TRP A 406 -8.37 20.70 21.60
CA TRP A 406 -8.36 19.69 22.65
C TRP A 406 -8.82 18.32 22.13
N ILE A 407 -8.44 17.28 22.87
CA ILE A 407 -8.92 15.92 22.72
C ILE A 407 -9.40 15.46 24.08
N ASP A 408 -10.63 14.98 24.15
CA ASP A 408 -11.25 14.46 25.36
C ASP A 408 -11.60 12.99 25.17
N THR A 409 -11.84 12.30 26.28
CA THR A 409 -12.33 10.92 26.30
C THR A 409 -13.71 10.85 26.91
N ALA A 410 -14.49 9.88 26.47
CA ALA A 410 -15.80 9.56 26.98
C ALA A 410 -15.93 8.07 27.29
N VAL A 411 -16.61 7.77 28.39
CA VAL A 411 -16.98 6.41 28.80
C VAL A 411 -18.43 6.17 28.39
N MET A 412 -18.66 5.09 27.67
CA MET A 412 -19.98 4.68 27.19
C MET A 412 -20.44 3.43 27.93
N ASP A 413 -21.72 3.38 28.32
CA ASP A 413 -22.29 2.17 28.90
C ASP A 413 -22.62 1.11 27.82
N ALA A 414 -23.21 0.00 28.25
CA ALA A 414 -23.61 -1.10 27.35
C ALA A 414 -24.77 -0.71 26.40
N SER A 415 -25.56 0.30 26.75
CA SER A 415 -26.65 0.85 25.93
C SER A 415 -26.19 1.98 24.97
N HIS A 416 -24.87 2.25 24.95
CA HIS A 416 -24.26 3.33 24.17
C HIS A 416 -24.57 4.74 24.68
N ALA A 417 -25.07 4.86 25.91
CA ALA A 417 -25.26 6.14 26.57
C ALA A 417 -23.96 6.64 27.19
N LEU A 418 -23.83 7.97 27.29
CA LEU A 418 -22.70 8.65 27.90
C LEU A 418 -22.74 8.48 29.42
N VAL A 419 -21.64 8.01 30.00
CA VAL A 419 -21.45 7.92 31.46
C VAL A 419 -20.70 9.14 31.98
N SER A 420 -19.58 9.48 31.34
CA SER A 420 -18.71 10.59 31.75
C SER A 420 -17.77 11.01 30.62
N THR A 421 -17.34 12.27 30.63
CA THR A 421 -16.23 12.79 29.82
C THR A 421 -15.03 13.14 30.71
N ALA A 422 -13.84 13.18 30.13
CA ALA A 422 -12.62 13.61 30.81
C ALA A 422 -11.63 14.23 29.80
N PRO A 423 -10.99 15.37 30.14
CA PRO A 423 -9.92 15.94 29.33
C PRO A 423 -8.76 14.95 29.15
N TRP A 424 -8.23 14.85 27.94
CA TRP A 424 -7.05 14.02 27.68
C TRP A 424 -5.86 14.84 27.18
N ALA A 425 -6.05 15.72 26.21
CA ALA A 425 -5.01 16.59 25.67
C ALA A 425 -5.54 18.00 25.39
N THR A 426 -4.68 19.00 25.57
CA THR A 426 -4.90 20.38 25.17
C THR A 426 -3.75 20.85 24.28
N SER A 427 -3.94 21.94 23.54
CA SER A 427 -2.98 22.36 22.51
C SER A 427 -2.70 21.23 21.50
N ALA A 428 -3.73 20.50 21.10
CA ALA A 428 -3.63 19.29 20.27
C ALA A 428 -3.29 19.54 18.79
N ASP A 429 -2.80 20.74 18.44
CA ASP A 429 -2.39 21.14 17.09
C ASP A 429 -3.46 20.98 15.97
N GLY A 430 -4.74 21.07 16.33
CA GLY A 430 -5.84 20.92 15.39
C GLY A 430 -5.93 19.49 14.84
N PRO A 431 -6.33 18.50 15.67
CA PRO A 431 -6.48 17.12 15.26
C PRO A 431 -7.64 16.97 14.26
N VAL A 432 -7.44 16.19 13.19
CA VAL A 432 -8.43 16.00 12.11
C VAL A 432 -8.63 14.56 11.69
N ASP A 433 -7.81 13.62 12.16
CA ASP A 433 -8.07 12.19 12.06
C ASP A 433 -7.29 11.45 13.12
N MET A 434 -7.78 10.27 13.50
CA MET A 434 -7.15 9.40 14.47
C MET A 434 -7.35 7.94 14.06
N ALA A 435 -6.31 7.12 14.19
CA ALA A 435 -6.47 5.68 14.18
C ALA A 435 -5.52 5.02 15.17
N GLN A 436 -5.85 3.78 15.52
CA GLN A 436 -5.00 2.94 16.31
C GLN A 436 -4.02 2.17 15.40
N ASP A 437 -2.74 2.22 15.73
CA ASP A 437 -1.72 1.35 15.15
C ASP A 437 -2.04 -0.11 15.52
N PRO A 438 -2.33 -1.00 14.56
CA PRO A 438 -2.70 -2.38 14.87
C PRO A 438 -1.53 -3.20 15.44
N ALA A 439 -0.28 -2.78 15.21
CA ALA A 439 0.90 -3.49 15.69
C ALA A 439 1.27 -3.07 17.12
N SER A 440 1.35 -1.76 17.38
CA SER A 440 1.71 -1.28 18.72
C SER A 440 0.51 -1.15 19.64
N GLY A 441 -0.68 -0.87 19.11
CA GLY A 441 -1.87 -0.53 19.90
C GLY A 441 -1.91 0.94 20.33
N GLU A 442 -1.01 1.79 19.85
CA GLU A 442 -0.96 3.23 20.16
C GLU A 442 -1.87 4.05 19.23
N ILE A 443 -2.22 5.27 19.65
CA ILE A 443 -3.02 6.18 18.81
C ILE A 443 -2.07 6.99 17.91
N VAL A 444 -2.41 7.10 16.63
CA VAL A 444 -1.78 8.03 15.68
C VAL A 444 -2.77 9.12 15.30
N LEU A 445 -2.31 10.37 15.38
CA LEU A 445 -3.04 11.61 15.09
C LEU A 445 -2.60 12.18 13.75
N VAL A 446 -3.54 12.79 13.04
CA VAL A 446 -3.25 13.75 11.96
C VAL A 446 -3.60 15.15 12.46
N THR A 447 -2.69 16.10 12.33
CA THR A 447 -2.88 17.48 12.81
C THR A 447 -2.60 18.51 11.71
N LEU A 448 -3.51 19.48 11.55
CA LEU A 448 -3.44 20.47 10.47
C LEU A 448 -2.65 21.73 10.82
N ALA A 449 -2.65 22.16 12.09
CA ALA A 449 -2.02 23.43 12.45
C ALA A 449 -0.51 23.44 12.14
N ASN A 450 0.14 22.27 12.28
CA ASN A 450 1.56 22.08 12.05
C ASN A 450 1.89 21.06 10.93
N ASN A 451 0.88 20.57 10.21
CA ASN A 451 1.02 19.50 9.19
C ASN A 451 1.80 18.29 9.72
N LYS A 452 1.33 17.67 10.81
CA LYS A 452 2.02 16.53 11.43
C LYS A 452 1.16 15.27 11.41
N VAL A 453 1.86 14.14 11.43
CA VAL A 453 1.29 12.83 11.74
C VAL A 453 2.06 12.32 12.95
N LEU A 454 1.37 12.20 14.08
CA LEU A 454 1.98 12.01 15.39
C LEU A 454 1.54 10.70 16.02
N ARG A 455 2.48 9.88 16.49
CA ARG A 455 2.20 8.74 17.36
C ARG A 455 2.17 9.24 18.80
N VAL A 456 1.14 8.85 19.54
CA VAL A 456 1.03 9.12 20.98
C VAL A 456 1.47 7.86 21.74
N ARG A 457 2.58 7.96 22.48
CA ARG A 457 3.10 6.86 23.31
C ARG A 457 2.77 7.09 24.78
N TYR A 458 2.69 5.99 25.55
CA TYR A 458 2.61 6.01 27.00
C TYR A 458 3.92 5.53 27.64
N THR A 459 4.56 6.36 28.46
CA THR A 459 5.91 6.17 29.03
C THR A 459 5.91 5.80 30.51
N GLY A 460 4.76 5.42 31.09
CA GLY A 460 4.63 5.05 32.50
C GLY A 460 5.35 3.75 32.89
N ALA A 461 5.65 3.59 34.19
CA ALA A 461 6.34 2.42 34.72
C ALA A 461 5.63 1.10 34.34
N GLY A 462 6.32 0.25 33.58
CA GLY A 462 5.80 -1.01 33.03
C GLY A 462 5.66 -1.03 31.50
N SER A 463 5.79 0.10 30.79
CA SER A 463 5.98 0.12 29.34
C SER A 463 7.46 0.26 28.98
N ASN A 464 8.06 -0.81 28.47
CA ASN A 464 9.37 -0.72 27.80
C ASN A 464 9.13 -0.15 26.39
N GLY A 465 9.66 1.04 26.12
CA GLY A 465 9.59 1.69 24.82
C GLY A 465 10.84 1.36 24.02
N ALA A 466 10.69 0.71 22.87
CA ALA A 466 11.85 0.32 22.06
C ALA A 466 12.78 1.53 21.74
N PRO A 467 14.10 1.32 21.73
CA PRO A 467 15.09 2.36 21.40
C PRO A 467 14.85 3.00 20.03
N LEU A 468 15.20 4.28 19.87
CA LEU A 468 15.26 4.95 18.57
C LEU A 468 16.72 5.10 18.14
N ALA A 469 17.11 4.43 17.05
CA ALA A 469 18.46 4.48 16.50
C ALA A 469 18.60 5.57 15.42
N PHE A 470 19.79 6.17 15.33
CA PHE A 470 20.15 7.15 14.30
C PHE A 470 21.55 6.82 13.75
N ALA A 471 21.64 6.48 12.47
CA ALA A 471 22.86 6.05 11.80
C ALA A 471 23.37 7.12 10.84
N ALA A 472 24.65 7.48 10.98
CA ALA A 472 25.35 8.35 10.04
C ALA A 472 26.72 7.79 9.68
N GLY A 473 27.23 8.18 8.50
CA GLY A 473 28.55 7.80 8.00
C GLY A 473 29.12 8.88 7.08
N THR A 474 30.41 9.19 7.22
CA THR A 474 31.12 10.21 6.44
C THR A 474 32.50 9.70 5.99
N PRO A 475 32.84 9.76 4.69
CA PRO A 475 32.00 10.20 3.58
C PRO A 475 30.94 9.15 3.18
N ARG A 476 29.82 9.58 2.60
CA ARG A 476 28.79 8.67 2.03
C ARG A 476 29.14 8.13 0.64
N VAL A 477 30.07 8.79 -0.04
CA VAL A 477 30.59 8.37 -1.35
C VAL A 477 32.11 8.53 -1.37
N GLY A 478 32.84 7.48 -1.75
CA GLY A 478 34.31 7.53 -1.88
C GLY A 478 34.84 6.48 -2.86
N VAL A 479 36.14 6.48 -3.10
CA VAL A 479 36.83 5.50 -3.97
C VAL A 479 37.52 4.46 -3.10
N ALA A 480 37.52 3.20 -3.51
CA ALA A 480 38.22 2.14 -2.77
C ALA A 480 39.76 2.39 -2.71
N PRO A 481 40.44 2.15 -1.58
CA PRO A 481 39.87 1.89 -0.26
C PRO A 481 39.22 3.15 0.33
N CYS A 482 37.95 3.06 0.74
CA CYS A 482 37.21 4.19 1.28
C CYS A 482 37.06 4.06 2.80
N LEU A 483 37.80 4.88 3.57
CA LEU A 483 37.62 4.97 5.03
C LEU A 483 36.40 5.82 5.38
N VAL A 484 35.43 5.24 6.09
CA VAL A 484 34.20 5.88 6.56
C VAL A 484 34.18 5.92 8.09
N ASN A 485 33.91 7.10 8.65
CA ASN A 485 33.66 7.28 10.08
C ASN A 485 32.15 7.28 10.33
N PHE A 486 31.67 6.37 11.18
CA PHE A 486 30.25 6.24 11.54
C PHE A 486 29.93 6.98 12.84
N SER A 487 28.65 7.30 13.02
CA SER A 487 28.14 7.96 14.22
C SER A 487 26.73 7.49 14.54
N SER A 488 26.47 7.23 15.82
CA SER A 488 25.16 6.95 16.39
C SER A 488 24.51 8.18 17.03
N ALA A 489 25.06 9.38 16.82
CA ALA A 489 24.60 10.60 17.49
C ALA A 489 23.11 10.84 17.24
N GLY A 490 22.35 11.03 18.31
CA GLY A 490 20.89 11.13 18.28
C GLY A 490 20.17 9.85 18.74
N THR A 491 20.86 8.71 18.82
CA THR A 491 20.29 7.44 19.34
C THR A 491 19.96 7.53 20.82
N PHE A 492 18.73 7.18 21.21
CA PHE A 492 18.30 7.19 22.60
C PHE A 492 17.20 6.19 22.90
N ASP A 493 17.05 5.86 24.17
CA ASP A 493 15.94 5.09 24.69
C ASP A 493 14.88 6.04 25.28
N PRO A 494 13.59 5.93 24.90
CA PRO A 494 12.54 6.81 25.42
C PRO A 494 12.33 6.72 26.95
N ASN A 495 12.64 5.59 27.56
CA ASN A 495 12.59 5.38 29.00
C ASN A 495 13.90 5.75 29.70
N GLY A 496 14.93 6.12 28.93
CA GLY A 496 16.27 6.44 29.43
C GLY A 496 17.09 5.20 29.77
N ASP A 497 16.65 4.02 29.31
CA ASP A 497 17.37 2.79 29.54
C ASP A 497 18.75 2.77 28.83
N PRO A 498 19.76 2.11 29.42
CA PRO A 498 21.09 2.03 28.83
C PRO A 498 21.05 1.20 27.54
N LEU A 499 21.69 1.73 26.49
CA LEU A 499 21.71 1.11 25.17
C LEU A 499 23.03 0.38 24.87
N THR A 500 22.89 -0.80 24.26
CA THR A 500 23.97 -1.51 23.58
C THR A 500 23.89 -1.22 22.08
N LEU A 501 24.97 -0.68 21.50
CA LEU A 501 25.03 -0.28 20.10
C LEU A 501 25.93 -1.22 19.28
N ASN A 502 25.38 -1.79 18.21
CA ASN A 502 26.09 -2.68 17.29
C ASN A 502 25.91 -2.21 15.84
N TRP A 503 26.98 -2.29 15.06
CA TRP A 503 27.02 -1.94 13.65
C TRP A 503 27.31 -3.17 12.79
N LEU A 504 26.63 -3.26 11.65
CA LEU A 504 26.97 -4.15 10.54
C LEU A 504 27.22 -3.27 9.33
N PHE A 505 28.38 -3.38 8.68
CA PHE A 505 28.77 -2.44 7.62
C PHE A 505 28.26 -2.81 6.22
N GLY A 506 27.60 -3.96 6.08
CA GLY A 506 27.02 -4.39 4.79
C GLY A 506 27.98 -5.15 3.88
N ASP A 507 29.23 -5.39 4.32
CA ASP A 507 30.23 -6.23 3.64
C ASP A 507 30.54 -7.53 4.42
N GLY A 508 29.65 -7.91 5.34
CA GLY A 508 29.82 -9.05 6.24
C GLY A 508 30.61 -8.76 7.52
N THR A 509 31.18 -7.56 7.66
CA THR A 509 31.89 -7.14 8.88
C THR A 509 31.03 -6.24 9.78
N GLY A 510 31.47 -6.03 11.03
CA GLY A 510 30.74 -5.22 12.01
C GLY A 510 31.60 -4.74 13.18
N ALA A 511 31.04 -3.84 13.98
CA ALA A 511 31.69 -3.24 15.16
C ALA A 511 30.66 -2.91 16.25
N SER A 512 31.12 -2.51 17.43
CA SER A 512 30.26 -2.05 18.53
C SER A 512 30.64 -0.64 18.99
N GLY A 513 29.68 0.08 19.56
CA GLY A 513 29.88 1.42 20.13
C GLY A 513 29.34 2.56 19.27
N PRO A 514 29.46 3.81 19.76
CA PRO A 514 28.74 4.95 19.20
C PRO A 514 29.36 5.55 17.94
N ALA A 515 30.66 5.35 17.68
CA ALA A 515 31.35 5.97 16.55
C ALA A 515 32.52 5.12 16.01
N PRO A 516 32.26 3.93 15.45
CA PRO A 516 33.31 3.13 14.82
C PRO A 516 33.73 3.73 13.47
N SER A 517 34.91 3.36 12.97
CA SER A 517 35.33 3.60 11.59
C SER A 517 35.51 2.28 10.84
N HIS A 518 35.32 2.30 9.52
CA HIS A 518 35.45 1.12 8.66
C HIS A 518 35.99 1.48 7.29
N SER A 519 36.84 0.62 6.70
CA SER A 519 37.44 0.85 5.37
C SER A 519 36.93 -0.16 4.35
N TYR A 520 36.22 0.34 3.35
CA TYR A 520 35.70 -0.47 2.24
C TYR A 520 36.73 -0.56 1.12
N THR A 521 37.28 -1.75 0.89
CA THR A 521 38.36 -1.99 -0.08
C THR A 521 37.86 -2.40 -1.47
N VAL A 522 36.57 -2.69 -1.61
CA VAL A 522 35.95 -3.15 -2.86
C VAL A 522 34.89 -2.14 -3.28
N ALA A 523 34.77 -1.91 -4.59
CA ALA A 523 33.69 -1.11 -5.16
C ALA A 523 32.33 -1.75 -4.86
N GLY A 524 31.34 -0.97 -4.47
CA GLY A 524 30.03 -1.49 -4.13
C GLY A 524 29.16 -0.44 -3.47
N SER A 525 27.88 -0.76 -3.26
CA SER A 525 27.02 0.02 -2.38
C SER A 525 26.74 -0.79 -1.13
N TYR A 526 27.11 -0.26 0.03
CA TYR A 526 27.02 -0.93 1.31
C TYR A 526 25.93 -0.26 2.17
N GLN A 527 25.05 -1.05 2.75
CA GLN A 527 24.09 -0.58 3.75
C GLN A 527 24.62 -0.84 5.16
N ALA A 528 25.22 0.17 5.77
CA ALA A 528 25.66 0.06 7.15
C ALA A 528 24.45 0.23 8.09
N THR A 529 24.22 -0.75 8.96
CA THR A 529 23.09 -0.83 9.89
C THR A 529 23.56 -0.62 11.33
N LEU A 530 22.99 0.35 12.02
CA LEU A 530 23.08 0.50 13.48
C LEU A 530 21.91 -0.25 14.13
N THR A 531 22.20 -1.05 15.14
CA THR A 531 21.21 -1.64 16.06
C THR A 531 21.47 -1.13 17.47
N ALA A 532 20.48 -0.45 18.04
CA ALA A 532 20.43 -0.09 19.45
C ALA A 532 19.55 -1.10 20.19
N ARG A 533 20.02 -1.64 21.30
CA ARG A 533 19.28 -2.60 22.14
C ARG A 533 19.26 -2.11 23.58
N ASP A 534 18.10 -2.07 24.21
CA ASP A 534 18.00 -1.75 25.63
C ASP A 534 18.31 -2.97 26.53
N ASN A 535 18.28 -2.77 27.84
CA ASN A 535 18.45 -3.80 28.86
C ASN A 535 17.22 -4.72 29.03
N HIS A 536 16.10 -4.44 28.35
CA HIS A 536 14.86 -5.21 28.40
C HIS A 536 14.66 -6.10 27.17
N GLY A 537 15.52 -5.97 26.15
CA GLY A 537 15.58 -6.80 24.96
C GLY A 537 14.92 -6.19 23.73
N ASP A 538 14.34 -4.98 23.83
CA ASP A 538 13.81 -4.29 22.66
C ASP A 538 14.94 -3.61 21.87
N ILE A 539 14.66 -3.40 20.58
CA ILE A 539 15.66 -2.98 19.60
C ILE A 539 15.15 -1.86 18.70
N GLY A 540 15.99 -0.85 18.50
CA GLY A 540 15.89 0.14 17.44
C GLY A 540 16.93 -0.12 16.35
N ARG A 541 16.61 0.16 15.09
CA ARG A 541 17.58 0.10 13.98
C ARG A 541 17.48 1.32 13.08
N ASP A 542 18.62 1.72 12.54
CA ASP A 542 18.70 2.71 11.46
C ASP A 542 19.86 2.35 10.51
N THR A 543 19.80 2.82 9.27
CA THR A 543 20.74 2.45 8.20
C THR A 543 21.29 3.67 7.48
N VAL A 544 22.55 3.59 7.05
CA VAL A 544 23.22 4.57 6.20
C VAL A 544 23.88 3.90 5.00
N THR A 545 23.51 4.33 3.80
CA THR A 545 24.13 3.87 2.54
C THR A 545 25.48 4.54 2.32
N ILE A 546 26.49 3.72 2.05
CA ILE A 546 27.82 4.12 1.60
C ILE A 546 28.02 3.61 0.16
N VAL A 547 28.43 4.50 -0.75
CA VAL A 547 28.77 4.14 -2.12
C VAL A 547 30.28 4.20 -2.29
N VAL A 548 30.87 3.08 -2.68
CA VAL A 548 32.31 2.94 -2.90
C VAL A 548 32.52 2.68 -4.38
N LEU A 549 33.22 3.61 -5.02
CA LEU A 549 33.54 3.56 -6.44
C LEU A 549 34.81 2.73 -6.64
N GLY A 550 34.90 2.03 -7.77
CA GLY A 550 36.07 1.23 -8.08
C GLY A 550 37.32 2.08 -8.24
N SER A 551 38.43 1.60 -7.67
CA SER A 551 39.75 2.13 -8.00
C SER A 551 40.18 1.57 -9.34
N SER A 552 40.28 2.43 -10.34
CA SER A 552 40.96 2.11 -11.59
C SER A 552 42.48 2.16 -11.37
N VAL A 553 43.24 1.27 -12.06
CA VAL A 553 44.71 1.21 -11.97
C VAL A 553 45.30 2.60 -12.16
N PHE A 554 46.18 3.04 -11.27
CA PHE A 554 46.84 4.35 -11.38
C PHE A 554 48.16 4.23 -12.17
N PRO A 555 48.44 5.12 -13.14
CA PRO A 555 47.55 6.16 -13.65
C PRO A 555 46.52 5.63 -14.66
N THR A 556 45.39 6.34 -14.77
CA THR A 556 44.29 6.05 -15.72
C THR A 556 44.30 6.95 -16.94
N THR A 557 45.00 8.07 -16.83
CA THR A 557 45.09 9.12 -17.83
C THR A 557 46.42 9.05 -18.56
N ALA A 558 46.42 9.49 -19.82
CA ALA A 558 47.59 9.42 -20.68
C ALA A 558 48.70 10.40 -20.24
N VAL A 559 49.94 10.10 -20.69
CA VAL A 559 51.05 11.06 -20.61
C VAL A 559 50.69 12.28 -21.45
N LEU A 560 50.77 13.47 -20.84
CA LEU A 560 50.51 14.75 -21.50
C LEU A 560 51.78 15.28 -22.15
N ASP A 561 52.92 15.11 -21.48
CA ASP A 561 54.23 15.49 -21.99
C ASP A 561 55.30 14.49 -21.52
N ASN A 562 55.91 13.80 -22.48
CA ASN A 562 56.98 12.83 -22.23
C ASN A 562 58.38 13.45 -22.30
N PHE A 563 58.49 14.78 -22.45
CA PHE A 563 59.75 15.54 -22.53
C PHE A 563 60.80 15.05 -23.55
N ASN A 564 60.44 14.10 -24.43
CA ASN A 564 61.31 13.44 -25.39
C ASN A 564 61.48 14.30 -26.64
N ARG A 565 62.27 15.35 -26.51
CA ARG A 565 62.60 16.31 -27.58
C ARG A 565 64.00 16.89 -27.40
N ALA A 566 64.47 17.59 -28.43
CA ALA A 566 65.81 18.18 -28.45
C ALA A 566 66.02 19.16 -27.28
N ASN A 567 67.27 19.25 -26.80
CA ASN A 567 67.64 20.15 -25.71
C ASN A 567 67.26 21.60 -26.02
N GLY A 568 66.65 22.29 -25.05
CA GLY A 568 66.16 23.65 -25.24
C GLY A 568 65.06 24.05 -24.25
N PRO A 569 64.35 25.17 -24.51
CA PRO A 569 63.24 25.61 -23.68
C PRO A 569 62.15 24.53 -23.52
N LEU A 570 61.40 24.57 -22.41
CA LEU A 570 60.36 23.59 -22.08
C LEU A 570 59.30 23.44 -23.20
N GLY A 571 58.88 24.54 -23.81
CA GLY A 571 57.94 24.58 -24.94
C GLY A 571 56.62 25.29 -24.61
N GLY A 572 55.86 25.66 -25.64
CA GLY A 572 54.68 26.54 -25.52
C GLY A 572 53.41 25.93 -24.90
N ALA A 573 53.40 24.61 -24.66
CA ALA A 573 52.31 23.93 -23.95
C ALA A 573 52.38 24.14 -22.42
N TRP A 574 53.48 24.73 -21.94
CA TRP A 574 53.71 25.09 -20.56
C TRP A 574 53.70 26.61 -20.44
N VAL A 575 52.81 27.13 -19.60
CA VAL A 575 52.65 28.56 -19.33
C VAL A 575 52.93 28.86 -17.86
N ASP A 576 52.77 30.12 -17.47
CA ASP A 576 53.28 30.64 -16.19
C ASP A 576 54.83 30.61 -16.14
N ASN A 577 55.42 30.81 -14.96
CA ASN A 577 56.85 30.90 -14.68
C ASN A 577 57.66 29.63 -15.04
N ALA A 578 57.67 29.26 -16.33
CA ALA A 578 58.46 28.19 -16.93
C ALA A 578 59.92 28.61 -17.17
N ASN A 579 60.23 29.91 -17.02
CA ASN A 579 61.60 30.41 -17.05
C ASN A 579 62.37 29.82 -15.87
N GLY A 580 63.38 28.99 -16.16
CA GLY A 580 64.05 28.18 -15.15
C GLY A 580 63.84 26.67 -15.32
N LEU A 581 63.07 26.25 -16.32
CA LEU A 581 62.94 24.87 -16.76
C LEU A 581 63.42 24.71 -18.22
N ALA A 582 64.04 23.56 -18.51
CA ALA A 582 64.50 23.22 -19.85
C ALA A 582 64.42 21.72 -20.09
N ILE A 583 64.44 21.34 -21.37
CA ILE A 583 64.68 19.97 -21.81
C ILE A 583 66.18 19.74 -21.92
N ASN A 584 66.68 18.69 -21.28
CA ASN A 584 68.08 18.26 -21.39
C ASN A 584 68.18 16.74 -21.36
N GLY A 585 68.67 16.15 -22.45
CA GLY A 585 68.84 14.70 -22.58
C GLY A 585 67.52 13.95 -22.61
N ASN A 586 66.49 14.52 -23.24
CA ASN A 586 65.10 14.01 -23.26
C ASN A 586 64.41 14.01 -21.88
N GLN A 587 64.78 14.93 -20.99
CA GLN A 587 64.26 15.00 -19.62
C GLN A 587 63.98 16.45 -19.22
N LEU A 588 62.99 16.66 -18.37
CA LEU A 588 62.76 17.95 -17.73
C LEU A 588 63.81 18.21 -16.65
N THR A 589 64.45 19.36 -16.70
CA THR A 589 65.43 19.82 -15.69
C THR A 589 65.15 21.25 -15.25
N GLN A 590 65.48 21.54 -14.00
CA GLN A 590 65.59 22.91 -13.50
C GLN A 590 66.94 23.51 -13.86
N THR A 591 66.95 24.76 -14.34
CA THR A 591 68.16 25.50 -14.73
C THR A 591 68.52 26.62 -13.75
N CYS A 592 67.54 27.17 -13.04
CA CYS A 592 67.73 28.19 -11.99
C CYS A 592 66.44 28.38 -11.16
N CYS A 593 66.47 29.34 -10.20
CA CYS A 593 65.32 29.92 -9.49
C CYS A 593 64.33 28.91 -8.89
N THR A 594 63.04 29.26 -8.78
CA THR A 594 61.94 28.38 -8.34
C THR A 594 60.79 28.52 -9.35
N PRO A 595 60.83 27.77 -10.46
CA PRO A 595 59.79 27.83 -11.47
C PRO A 595 58.52 27.08 -11.02
N SER A 596 57.36 27.68 -11.28
CA SER A 596 56.03 27.05 -11.20
C SER A 596 55.36 27.24 -12.54
N THR A 597 54.99 26.15 -13.19
CA THR A 597 54.44 26.15 -14.55
C THR A 597 53.17 25.32 -14.65
N VAL A 598 52.24 25.78 -15.49
CA VAL A 598 50.93 25.19 -15.69
C VAL A 598 50.84 24.64 -17.10
N TRP A 599 50.32 23.43 -17.24
CA TRP A 599 50.00 22.84 -18.54
C TRP A 599 48.78 23.55 -19.15
N SER A 600 48.98 24.26 -20.26
CA SER A 600 47.92 25.05 -20.92
C SER A 600 47.12 24.27 -21.96
N GLY A 601 47.48 23.01 -22.22
CA GLY A 601 46.89 22.22 -23.31
C GLY A 601 45.37 22.02 -23.18
N GLN A 602 44.86 21.87 -21.95
CA GLN A 602 43.41 21.76 -21.66
C GLN A 602 43.12 21.88 -20.16
N SER A 603 41.88 22.22 -19.82
CA SER A 603 41.33 22.12 -18.45
C SER A 603 40.65 20.78 -18.23
N PHE A 604 40.69 20.28 -16.99
CA PHE A 604 40.15 18.97 -16.61
C PHE A 604 38.98 19.11 -15.63
N GLY A 605 38.14 18.08 -15.58
CA GLY A 605 36.95 18.01 -14.74
C GLY A 605 37.25 17.95 -13.23
N PRO A 606 36.21 17.84 -12.39
CA PRO A 606 36.35 17.97 -10.93
C PRO A 606 36.93 16.74 -10.22
N ASN A 607 37.08 15.60 -10.89
CA ASN A 607 37.89 14.48 -10.41
C ASN A 607 39.15 14.44 -11.28
N GLN A 608 40.30 14.74 -10.71
CA GLN A 608 41.57 14.87 -11.44
C GLN A 608 42.61 13.91 -10.93
N GLU A 609 43.49 13.46 -11.81
CA GLU A 609 44.76 12.87 -11.44
C GLU A 609 45.93 13.55 -12.14
N ALA A 610 47.11 13.48 -11.53
CA ALA A 610 48.38 13.92 -12.12
C ALA A 610 49.50 13.00 -11.65
N TYR A 611 50.53 12.83 -12.48
CA TYR A 611 51.70 12.03 -12.17
C TYR A 611 52.95 12.46 -12.93
N VAL A 612 54.11 12.08 -12.40
CA VAL A 612 55.41 12.29 -13.03
C VAL A 612 56.42 11.22 -12.59
N ARG A 613 57.34 10.86 -13.47
CA ARG A 613 58.43 9.90 -13.20
C ARG A 613 59.72 10.64 -12.83
N PHE A 614 60.40 10.19 -11.79
CA PHE A 614 61.74 10.64 -11.42
C PHE A 614 62.81 9.84 -12.17
N LEU A 615 63.69 10.51 -12.89
CA LEU A 615 64.90 9.94 -13.49
C LEU A 615 66.18 10.34 -12.73
N ALA A 616 66.09 11.39 -11.91
CA ALA A 616 67.07 11.74 -10.89
C ALA A 616 66.37 12.53 -9.79
N VAL A 617 66.81 12.37 -8.54
CA VAL A 617 66.28 13.07 -7.37
C VAL A 617 67.43 13.83 -6.72
N THR A 618 67.29 15.16 -6.59
CA THR A 618 68.26 15.99 -5.88
C THR A 618 68.18 15.73 -4.38
N PRO A 619 69.26 15.24 -3.73
CA PRO A 619 69.30 15.13 -2.28
C PRO A 619 69.16 16.53 -1.65
N GLY A 620 68.18 16.69 -0.76
CA GLY A 620 67.93 17.98 -0.09
C GLY A 620 67.17 19.02 -0.92
N ALA A 621 66.49 18.63 -2.00
CA ALA A 621 65.51 19.51 -2.65
C ALA A 621 64.27 19.70 -1.78
N ASP A 622 63.86 20.96 -1.66
CA ASP A 622 62.72 21.38 -0.84
C ASP A 622 61.39 21.09 -1.54
N GLU A 623 61.35 21.13 -2.88
CA GLU A 623 60.10 21.01 -3.63
C GLU A 623 60.29 20.38 -5.02
N GLN A 624 59.63 19.25 -5.23
CA GLN A 624 59.43 18.59 -6.53
C GLN A 624 57.98 18.08 -6.53
N ASP A 625 57.07 18.83 -7.13
CA ASP A 625 55.64 18.64 -6.87
C ASP A 625 54.78 18.44 -8.13
N LEU A 626 53.53 18.07 -7.87
CA LEU A 626 52.42 18.07 -8.82
C LEU A 626 51.42 19.12 -8.36
N MET A 627 50.99 19.97 -9.29
CA MET A 627 49.85 20.85 -9.08
C MET A 627 48.59 20.23 -9.70
N LEU A 628 47.52 20.12 -8.91
CA LEU A 628 46.19 19.71 -9.37
C LEU A 628 45.18 20.83 -9.13
N LYS A 629 44.09 20.84 -9.89
CA LYS A 629 42.97 21.80 -9.77
C LYS A 629 43.45 23.26 -9.78
N VAL A 630 44.43 23.59 -10.62
CA VAL A 630 44.85 24.99 -10.80
C VAL A 630 43.68 25.76 -11.40
N GLN A 631 43.16 26.78 -10.69
CA GLN A 631 41.92 27.48 -11.09
C GLN A 631 42.07 28.41 -12.30
N GLY A 632 43.26 28.49 -12.88
CA GLY A 632 43.57 29.24 -14.10
C GLY A 632 44.92 28.81 -14.68
N LEU A 633 45.49 29.65 -15.54
CA LEU A 633 46.80 29.41 -16.17
C LEU A 633 47.98 29.98 -15.37
N SER A 634 47.80 30.17 -14.05
CA SER A 634 48.89 30.53 -13.14
C SER A 634 48.74 29.85 -11.78
N TYR A 635 49.85 29.42 -11.16
CA TYR A 635 49.92 28.83 -9.82
C TYR A 635 49.23 29.73 -8.77
N SER A 636 49.32 31.05 -8.97
CA SER A 636 48.78 32.09 -8.10
C SER A 636 47.26 32.20 -8.09
N THR A 637 46.54 31.42 -8.90
CA THR A 637 45.07 31.39 -8.95
C THR A 637 44.43 30.45 -7.94
N GLY A 638 45.23 29.60 -7.29
CA GLY A 638 44.78 28.58 -6.35
C GLY A 638 44.90 27.18 -6.94
N HIS A 639 45.48 26.26 -6.18
CA HIS A 639 45.74 24.88 -6.60
C HIS A 639 45.95 23.96 -5.37
N ILE A 640 45.91 22.65 -5.62
CA ILE A 640 46.40 21.61 -4.71
C ILE A 640 47.85 21.33 -5.09
N GLU A 641 48.72 21.31 -4.09
CA GLU A 641 50.15 20.99 -4.20
C GLU A 641 50.38 19.62 -3.57
N VAL A 642 50.96 18.69 -4.33
CA VAL A 642 51.43 17.40 -3.83
C VAL A 642 52.93 17.32 -4.07
N ARG A 643 53.71 17.72 -3.05
CA ARG A 643 55.16 17.89 -3.15
C ARG A 643 55.93 16.74 -2.52
N TYR A 644 56.96 16.27 -3.20
CA TYR A 644 58.00 15.47 -2.56
C TYR A 644 59.08 16.40 -1.98
N ASP A 645 59.24 16.32 -0.65
CA ASP A 645 60.26 17.04 0.11
C ASP A 645 61.37 16.05 0.47
N ALA A 646 62.53 16.20 -0.18
CA ALA A 646 63.66 15.29 -0.01
C ALA A 646 64.41 15.53 1.31
N VAL A 647 64.26 16.72 1.92
CA VAL A 647 64.84 17.03 3.24
C VAL A 647 64.07 16.30 4.33
N LEU A 648 62.74 16.29 4.24
CA LEU A 648 61.86 15.64 5.22
C LEU A 648 61.60 14.17 4.94
N ALA A 649 62.03 13.66 3.78
CA ALA A 649 61.70 12.32 3.29
C ALA A 649 60.19 12.04 3.39
N ALA A 650 59.39 12.96 2.83
CA ALA A 650 57.94 12.85 2.85
C ALA A 650 57.29 13.49 1.63
N VAL A 651 56.12 12.98 1.25
CA VAL A 651 55.21 13.67 0.32
C VAL A 651 54.21 14.47 1.13
N ARG A 652 54.12 15.78 0.90
CA ARG A 652 53.23 16.69 1.61
C ARG A 652 52.10 17.13 0.68
N VAL A 653 50.91 17.27 1.26
CA VAL A 653 49.73 17.78 0.56
C VAL A 653 49.34 19.13 1.15
N SER A 654 49.30 20.15 0.30
CA SER A 654 48.95 21.52 0.65
C SER A 654 47.98 22.12 -0.36
N THR A 655 47.26 23.17 0.03
CA THR A 655 46.42 23.96 -0.88
C THR A 655 46.83 25.42 -0.81
N TYR A 656 46.88 26.08 -1.97
CA TYR A 656 47.03 27.53 -2.05
C TYR A 656 45.68 28.17 -2.36
N LEU A 657 45.30 29.20 -1.59
CA LEU A 657 44.14 30.03 -1.85
C LEU A 657 44.57 31.51 -1.87
N PRO A 658 44.32 32.28 -2.95
CA PRO A 658 44.86 33.64 -3.06
C PRO A 658 44.44 34.59 -1.93
N SER A 659 43.26 34.37 -1.34
CA SER A 659 42.74 35.18 -0.25
C SER A 659 43.31 34.82 1.13
N THR A 660 43.91 33.64 1.30
CA THR A 660 44.26 33.09 2.63
C THR A 660 45.65 32.45 2.70
N SER A 661 46.39 32.40 1.59
CA SER A 661 47.70 31.77 1.44
C SER A 661 47.66 30.22 1.56
N TRP A 662 48.75 29.61 2.03
CA TRP A 662 48.98 28.18 2.07
C TRP A 662 48.38 27.49 3.32
N THR A 663 47.75 26.33 3.10
CA THR A 663 47.31 25.41 4.15
C THR A 663 47.91 24.04 3.91
N GLN A 664 48.44 23.38 4.93
CA GLN A 664 48.92 21.99 4.86
C GLN A 664 47.88 21.03 5.43
N TRP A 665 47.62 19.93 4.71
CA TRP A 665 46.63 18.92 5.06
C TRP A 665 47.26 17.61 5.56
N ALA A 666 48.35 17.16 4.96
CA ALA A 666 49.00 15.90 5.33
C ALA A 666 50.49 15.85 4.98
N ALA A 667 51.18 14.88 5.56
CA ALA A 667 52.54 14.49 5.21
C ALA A 667 52.66 12.96 5.31
N PHE A 668 53.12 12.31 4.25
CA PHE A 668 53.28 10.86 4.15
C PHE A 668 54.77 10.52 4.06
N PRO A 669 55.37 9.90 5.09
CA PRO A 669 56.78 9.52 5.08
C PRO A 669 57.10 8.57 3.92
N THR A 670 58.04 8.95 3.05
CA THR A 670 58.53 8.14 1.93
C THR A 670 59.82 8.71 1.35
N THR A 671 60.61 7.87 0.69
CA THR A 671 61.74 8.31 -0.15
C THR A 671 61.41 8.09 -1.63
N MET A 672 61.90 8.95 -2.51
CA MET A 672 61.83 8.74 -3.98
C MET A 672 63.20 8.31 -4.50
N ALA A 673 63.20 7.31 -5.38
CA ALA A 673 64.37 6.82 -6.08
C ALA A 673 64.25 7.02 -7.60
N VAL A 674 65.35 6.80 -8.32
CA VAL A 674 65.34 6.78 -9.78
C VAL A 674 64.37 5.69 -10.28
N GLY A 675 63.46 6.08 -11.17
CA GLY A 675 62.42 5.24 -11.74
C GLY A 675 61.06 5.35 -11.04
N ASP A 676 61.01 5.94 -9.84
CA ASP A 676 59.76 6.09 -9.09
C ASP A 676 58.80 7.07 -9.78
N VAL A 677 57.50 6.77 -9.69
CA VAL A 677 56.42 7.66 -10.15
C VAL A 677 55.71 8.22 -8.93
N LEU A 678 55.72 9.55 -8.78
CA LEU A 678 54.85 10.26 -7.85
C LEU A 678 53.55 10.58 -8.56
N GLY A 679 52.43 10.39 -7.87
CA GLY A 679 51.13 10.70 -8.40
C GLY A 679 50.13 11.12 -7.34
N ALA A 680 49.04 11.73 -7.78
CA ALA A 680 47.91 12.04 -6.91
C ALA A 680 46.57 11.99 -7.66
N ARG A 681 45.49 11.72 -6.92
CA ARG A 681 44.10 11.93 -7.34
C ARG A 681 43.46 12.95 -6.40
N ALA A 682 42.71 13.90 -6.96
CA ALA A 682 41.90 14.86 -6.22
C ALA A 682 40.44 14.80 -6.69
N PHE A 683 39.54 14.43 -5.78
CA PHE A 683 38.14 14.20 -6.08
C PHE A 683 37.26 15.42 -5.77
N SER A 684 36.07 15.47 -6.37
CA SER A 684 35.10 16.57 -6.20
C SER A 684 34.53 16.67 -4.77
N ASN A 685 34.65 15.61 -3.97
CA ASN A 685 34.28 15.61 -2.55
C ASN A 685 35.43 16.10 -1.63
N GLY A 686 36.56 16.54 -2.21
CA GLY A 686 37.73 17.02 -1.48
C GLY A 686 38.70 15.93 -1.01
N MET A 687 38.42 14.65 -1.25
CA MET A 687 39.36 13.57 -0.96
C MET A 687 40.59 13.67 -1.89
N ILE A 688 41.77 13.43 -1.33
CA ILE A 688 43.04 13.40 -2.06
C ILE A 688 43.75 12.08 -1.76
N GLN A 689 44.08 11.32 -2.79
CA GLN A 689 44.92 10.11 -2.73
C GLN A 689 46.31 10.44 -3.24
N VAL A 690 47.35 10.09 -2.48
CA VAL A 690 48.74 10.20 -2.91
C VAL A 690 49.24 8.82 -3.29
N MET A 691 49.88 8.70 -4.45
CA MET A 691 50.30 7.45 -5.06
C MET A 691 51.83 7.41 -5.25
N LYS A 692 52.42 6.24 -5.06
CA LYS A 692 53.79 5.93 -5.44
C LYS A 692 53.82 4.64 -6.26
N ASN A 693 54.37 4.69 -7.47
CA ASN A 693 54.49 3.52 -8.37
C ASN A 693 53.16 2.80 -8.61
N GLY A 694 52.06 3.56 -8.70
CA GLY A 694 50.71 3.01 -8.88
C GLY A 694 50.05 2.49 -7.59
N ALA A 695 50.76 2.41 -6.47
CA ALA A 695 50.21 2.02 -5.18
C ALA A 695 49.82 3.24 -4.32
N LEU A 696 48.77 3.10 -3.51
CA LEU A 696 48.35 4.13 -2.56
C LEU A 696 49.41 4.30 -1.46
N LEU A 697 49.96 5.51 -1.35
CA LEU A 697 50.88 5.90 -0.29
C LEU A 697 50.13 6.43 0.93
N GLY A 698 49.03 7.16 0.72
CA GLY A 698 48.19 7.69 1.78
C GLY A 698 47.07 8.58 1.28
N GLU A 699 46.13 8.93 2.18
CA GLU A 699 44.94 9.73 1.87
C GLU A 699 44.79 10.90 2.82
N THR A 700 44.20 11.99 2.32
CA THR A 700 43.79 13.14 3.13
C THR A 700 42.55 13.78 2.53
N THR A 701 42.01 14.79 3.18
CA THR A 701 40.88 15.58 2.68
C THR A 701 41.22 17.06 2.69
N SER A 702 40.94 17.74 1.59
CA SER A 702 40.91 19.20 1.48
C SER A 702 39.46 19.69 1.35
N GLY A 703 38.49 18.99 1.95
CA GLY A 703 37.06 19.28 1.79
C GLY A 703 36.62 20.68 2.20
N GLU A 704 37.38 21.35 3.08
CA GLU A 704 37.13 22.75 3.47
C GLU A 704 37.76 23.77 2.51
N TRP A 705 38.57 23.32 1.55
CA TRP A 705 39.16 24.20 0.54
C TRP A 705 38.08 24.62 -0.47
N PRO A 706 37.87 25.92 -0.74
CA PRO A 706 36.75 26.42 -1.55
C PRO A 706 36.68 25.86 -2.98
N PHE A 707 37.80 25.38 -3.53
CA PHE A 707 37.88 24.83 -4.88
C PHE A 707 37.87 23.29 -4.90
N ALA A 708 37.64 22.62 -3.76
CA ALA A 708 37.63 21.17 -3.65
C ALA A 708 36.68 20.48 -4.64
N ALA A 709 35.52 21.09 -4.93
CA ALA A 709 34.54 20.57 -5.89
C ALA A 709 34.79 20.98 -7.35
N ASN A 710 35.73 21.89 -7.62
CA ASN A 710 35.97 22.44 -8.96
C ASN A 710 36.89 21.55 -9.79
N GLY A 711 36.83 21.70 -11.12
CA GLY A 711 37.90 21.28 -12.04
C GLY A 711 39.05 22.29 -12.10
N GLY A 712 39.91 22.19 -13.10
CA GLY A 712 41.08 23.06 -13.26
C GLY A 712 42.19 22.47 -14.12
N TYR A 713 43.32 23.16 -14.19
CA TYR A 713 44.53 22.74 -14.90
C TYR A 713 45.49 21.95 -14.00
N LEU A 714 46.52 21.37 -14.60
CA LEU A 714 47.60 20.66 -13.91
C LEU A 714 48.92 21.42 -14.09
N GLY A 715 49.91 21.14 -13.26
CA GLY A 715 51.22 21.77 -13.41
C GLY A 715 52.31 21.18 -12.52
N LEU A 716 53.46 21.85 -12.49
CA LEU A 716 54.67 21.45 -11.78
C LEU A 716 55.37 22.69 -11.17
N THR A 717 55.97 22.52 -10.00
CA THR A 717 56.86 23.44 -9.31
C THR A 717 58.16 22.73 -8.92
N PHE A 718 59.27 23.46 -9.04
CA PHE A 718 60.60 22.99 -8.64
C PHE A 718 61.26 24.01 -7.73
N ALA A 719 61.69 23.62 -6.54
CA ALA A 719 62.53 24.42 -5.65
C ALA A 719 63.72 23.61 -5.15
N GLY A 720 64.94 24.13 -5.34
CA GLY A 720 66.17 23.46 -4.89
C GLY A 720 66.49 22.14 -5.60
N ALA A 721 65.87 21.86 -6.76
CA ALA A 721 65.88 20.57 -7.45
C ALA A 721 66.76 20.55 -8.72
N LEU A 722 67.89 21.28 -8.73
CA LEU A 722 68.75 21.49 -9.90
C LEU A 722 69.28 20.19 -10.55
N THR A 723 69.49 19.14 -9.76
CA THR A 723 69.97 17.83 -10.27
C THR A 723 68.84 16.84 -10.52
N SER A 724 67.59 17.22 -10.25
CA SER A 724 66.43 16.37 -10.47
C SER A 724 66.10 16.32 -11.95
N ARG A 725 65.64 15.15 -12.39
CA ARG A 725 65.23 14.93 -13.77
C ARG A 725 63.87 14.27 -13.74
N LEU A 726 62.90 14.88 -14.41
CA LEU A 726 61.55 14.35 -14.51
C LEU A 726 61.25 13.90 -15.94
N ASP A 727 60.42 12.87 -16.04
CA ASP A 727 59.91 12.32 -17.30
C ASP A 727 58.43 11.94 -17.18
N ASP A 728 57.76 11.69 -18.30
CA ASP A 728 56.37 11.18 -18.37
C ASP A 728 55.37 11.98 -17.50
N PHE A 729 55.28 13.31 -17.66
CA PHE A 729 54.24 14.09 -16.99
C PHE A 729 52.87 13.77 -17.61
N GLY A 730 51.96 13.25 -16.79
CA GLY A 730 50.62 12.89 -17.23
C GLY A 730 49.55 13.29 -16.23
N GLY A 731 48.29 13.17 -16.66
CA GLY A 731 47.16 13.54 -15.83
C GLY A 731 45.91 13.88 -16.64
N GLY A 732 44.78 13.99 -15.94
CA GLY A 732 43.55 14.50 -16.51
C GLY A 732 42.29 14.18 -15.71
N THR A 733 41.12 14.25 -16.37
CA THR A 733 39.83 13.93 -15.74
C THR A 733 39.69 12.42 -15.52
N ILE A 734 39.44 12.01 -14.29
CA ILE A 734 39.16 10.61 -13.95
C ILE A 734 37.70 10.29 -14.29
N VAL A 735 37.48 9.22 -15.05
CA VAL A 735 36.15 8.59 -15.20
C VAL A 735 36.04 7.49 -14.16
N LEU A 736 35.18 7.69 -13.16
CA LEU A 736 34.89 6.68 -12.15
C LEU A 736 33.79 5.77 -12.72
N ASN A 737 34.09 4.48 -12.93
CA ASN A 737 33.06 3.50 -13.26
C ASN A 737 32.32 3.13 -11.96
N PRO A 738 31.06 3.53 -11.77
CA PRO A 738 30.27 3.02 -10.67
C PRO A 738 30.07 1.51 -10.91
N ASN A 739 30.16 0.71 -9.86
CA ASN A 739 29.64 -0.65 -9.94
C ASN A 739 28.13 -0.56 -10.24
N THR A 740 27.62 -1.38 -11.15
CA THR A 740 26.18 -1.44 -11.47
C THR A 740 25.63 -2.77 -10.98
N ALA A 741 24.33 -2.84 -10.67
CA ALA A 741 23.74 -4.12 -10.33
C ALA A 741 23.75 -5.07 -11.54
N PRO A 742 23.93 -6.39 -11.33
CA PRO A 742 23.73 -7.38 -12.38
C PRO A 742 22.30 -7.31 -12.91
N ASN A 743 22.02 -7.85 -14.10
CA ASN A 743 20.68 -8.01 -14.65
C ASN A 743 20.32 -9.49 -14.63
N ALA A 744 19.35 -9.89 -13.81
CA ALA A 744 18.94 -11.27 -13.63
C ALA A 744 17.89 -11.70 -14.68
N THR A 745 17.91 -12.98 -15.06
CA THR A 745 16.90 -13.55 -15.95
C THR A 745 16.66 -15.02 -15.60
N VAL A 746 15.40 -15.40 -15.43
CA VAL A 746 15.00 -16.81 -15.35
C VAL A 746 14.83 -17.35 -16.77
N THR A 747 15.57 -18.41 -17.11
CA THR A 747 15.58 -18.99 -18.47
C THR A 747 14.67 -20.21 -18.61
N SER A 748 14.49 -20.97 -17.53
CA SER A 748 13.55 -22.10 -17.49
C SER A 748 13.09 -22.36 -16.06
N PRO A 749 11.81 -22.69 -15.85
CA PRO A 749 10.70 -22.71 -16.83
C PRO A 749 10.27 -21.30 -17.27
N PRO A 750 9.58 -21.14 -18.42
CA PRO A 750 8.93 -19.87 -18.77
C PRO A 750 7.77 -19.54 -17.82
N SER A 751 7.55 -18.24 -17.59
CA SER A 751 6.39 -17.75 -16.82
C SER A 751 5.08 -18.17 -17.48
N GLY A 752 4.11 -18.61 -16.66
CA GLY A 752 2.84 -19.15 -17.11
C GLY A 752 2.83 -20.66 -17.35
N GLN A 753 3.95 -21.36 -17.18
CA GLN A 753 3.98 -22.82 -17.34
C GLN A 753 3.21 -23.54 -16.23
N PHE A 754 2.59 -24.68 -16.58
CA PHE A 754 1.93 -25.56 -15.65
C PHE A 754 2.90 -26.55 -14.97
N TYR A 755 2.70 -26.81 -13.69
CA TYR A 755 3.40 -27.84 -12.94
C TYR A 755 2.46 -28.96 -12.48
N VAL A 756 3.06 -30.13 -12.23
CA VAL A 756 2.38 -31.31 -11.70
C VAL A 756 2.87 -31.56 -10.28
N GLU A 757 1.94 -31.70 -9.34
CA GLU A 757 2.24 -32.04 -7.93
C GLU A 757 3.14 -33.28 -7.84
N GLY A 758 4.18 -33.19 -7.02
CA GLY A 758 5.10 -34.31 -6.76
C GLY A 758 6.10 -34.61 -7.90
N ILE A 759 6.11 -33.81 -8.98
CA ILE A 759 7.10 -33.92 -10.06
C ILE A 759 8.11 -32.77 -9.94
N PRO A 760 9.43 -33.06 -9.81
CA PRO A 760 10.44 -32.01 -9.69
C PRO A 760 10.45 -31.02 -10.86
N ILE A 761 10.55 -29.73 -10.55
CA ILE A 761 10.71 -28.62 -11.49
C ILE A 761 12.20 -28.23 -11.52
N ALA A 762 12.81 -28.24 -12.71
CA ALA A 762 14.17 -27.74 -12.91
C ALA A 762 14.14 -26.22 -13.12
N LEU A 763 14.95 -25.50 -12.35
CA LEU A 763 15.13 -24.05 -12.40
C LEU A 763 16.49 -23.72 -13.02
N THR A 764 16.49 -22.83 -14.01
CA THR A 764 17.71 -22.38 -14.69
C THR A 764 17.66 -20.87 -14.86
N GLY A 765 18.74 -20.19 -14.51
CA GLY A 765 18.83 -18.73 -14.50
C GLY A 765 20.18 -18.23 -14.96
N THR A 766 20.21 -17.00 -15.43
CA THR A 766 21.43 -16.31 -15.87
C THR A 766 21.42 -14.88 -15.36
N ALA A 767 22.59 -14.25 -15.28
CA ALA A 767 22.68 -12.82 -15.10
C ALA A 767 23.87 -12.23 -15.86
N THR A 768 23.75 -10.98 -16.28
CA THR A 768 24.83 -10.21 -16.92
C THR A 768 25.17 -9.00 -16.07
N ASP A 769 26.46 -8.76 -15.85
CA ASP A 769 26.94 -7.56 -15.17
C ASP A 769 27.94 -6.82 -16.05
N ALA A 770 28.02 -5.48 -15.92
CA ALA A 770 28.90 -4.67 -16.76
C ALA A 770 30.37 -4.73 -16.31
N GLN A 771 30.62 -5.12 -15.05
CA GLN A 771 31.94 -5.11 -14.41
C GLN A 771 32.44 -6.53 -14.09
N GLN A 772 31.56 -7.52 -13.99
CA GLN A 772 31.86 -8.88 -13.57
C GLN A 772 31.37 -9.95 -14.56
N SER A 773 32.08 -11.08 -14.59
CA SER A 773 31.63 -12.24 -15.36
C SER A 773 30.42 -12.91 -14.68
N SER A 774 29.53 -13.52 -15.44
CA SER A 774 28.40 -14.26 -14.87
C SER A 774 28.82 -15.41 -13.92
N ALA A 775 30.00 -16.01 -14.16
CA ALA A 775 30.54 -17.07 -13.31
C ALA A 775 30.99 -16.59 -11.92
N SER A 776 31.23 -15.29 -11.74
CA SER A 776 31.62 -14.70 -10.45
C SER A 776 30.42 -14.14 -9.66
N LEU A 777 29.20 -14.19 -10.21
CA LEU A 777 27.99 -13.76 -9.52
C LEU A 777 27.47 -14.86 -8.59
N GLN A 778 26.88 -14.45 -7.47
CA GLN A 778 26.11 -15.33 -6.60
C GLN A 778 24.67 -15.41 -7.11
N TYR A 779 24.11 -16.63 -7.11
CA TYR A 779 22.73 -16.89 -7.52
C TYR A 779 21.99 -17.58 -6.39
N ASP A 780 20.89 -16.99 -5.95
CA ASP A 780 19.99 -17.58 -4.98
C ASP A 780 18.56 -17.57 -5.53
N TRP A 781 17.83 -18.65 -5.25
CA TRP A 781 16.45 -18.80 -5.63
C TRP A 781 15.58 -18.78 -4.38
N SER A 782 14.43 -18.12 -4.50
CA SER A 782 13.34 -18.28 -3.55
C SER A 782 12.08 -18.67 -4.30
N VAL A 783 11.35 -19.63 -3.74
CA VAL A 783 10.02 -19.98 -4.21
C VAL A 783 9.02 -19.56 -3.16
N ASP A 784 8.16 -18.64 -3.53
CA ASP A 784 7.03 -18.23 -2.72
C ASP A 784 5.82 -19.04 -3.17
N LEU A 785 5.17 -19.68 -2.21
CA LEU A 785 3.91 -20.34 -2.44
C LEU A 785 2.80 -19.32 -2.17
N HIS A 786 2.08 -18.97 -3.23
CA HIS A 786 0.92 -18.10 -3.16
C HIS A 786 -0.32 -18.98 -3.06
N HIS A 787 -1.03 -18.87 -1.94
CA HIS A 787 -2.38 -19.42 -1.83
C HIS A 787 -3.23 -18.58 -0.89
N ASN A 788 -4.54 -18.63 -1.08
CA ASN A 788 -5.47 -17.86 -0.26
C ASN A 788 -5.14 -16.36 -0.23
N ASN A 789 -5.10 -15.79 0.97
CA ASN A 789 -4.87 -14.39 1.27
C ASN A 789 -3.50 -14.19 1.92
N HIS A 790 -2.58 -15.16 1.85
CA HIS A 790 -1.26 -14.98 2.43
C HIS A 790 -0.20 -15.72 1.62
N VAL A 791 1.00 -15.17 1.60
CA VAL A 791 2.13 -15.79 0.93
C VAL A 791 2.90 -16.59 1.97
N HIS A 792 3.37 -17.77 1.61
CA HIS A 792 4.50 -18.38 2.31
C HIS A 792 5.78 -17.93 1.60
N PRO A 793 6.43 -16.84 2.05
CA PRO A 793 7.64 -16.37 1.40
C PRO A 793 8.75 -17.40 1.63
N SER A 794 9.55 -17.64 0.59
CA SER A 794 10.76 -18.46 0.67
C SER A 794 10.51 -19.87 1.22
N THR A 795 9.38 -20.51 0.86
CA THR A 795 9.10 -21.91 1.20
C THR A 795 10.23 -22.84 0.78
N VAL A 796 10.91 -22.51 -0.32
CA VAL A 796 12.11 -23.18 -0.78
C VAL A 796 13.16 -22.12 -1.07
N VAL A 797 14.37 -22.31 -0.51
CA VAL A 797 15.55 -21.49 -0.80
C VAL A 797 16.64 -22.41 -1.33
N LEU A 798 17.21 -22.04 -2.48
CA LEU A 798 18.21 -22.83 -3.18
C LEU A 798 19.32 -21.90 -3.68
N SER A 799 20.49 -22.46 -3.93
CA SER A 799 21.63 -21.69 -4.46
C SER A 799 22.13 -22.28 -5.77
N GLY A 800 22.79 -21.46 -6.57
CA GLY A 800 23.38 -21.81 -7.86
C GLY A 800 22.52 -21.41 -9.06
N ALA A 801 23.16 -21.20 -10.21
CA ALA A 801 22.50 -20.79 -11.45
C ALA A 801 21.55 -21.86 -12.03
N SER A 802 21.66 -23.11 -11.58
CA SER A 802 20.78 -24.21 -11.96
C SER A 802 20.48 -25.09 -10.75
N THR A 803 19.20 -25.33 -10.49
CA THR A 803 18.73 -26.08 -9.33
C THR A 803 17.35 -26.71 -9.62
N GLY A 804 16.68 -27.24 -8.63
CA GLY A 804 15.30 -27.71 -8.78
C GLY A 804 14.61 -27.97 -7.45
N PHE A 805 13.29 -27.96 -7.46
CA PHE A 805 12.47 -28.26 -6.29
C PHE A 805 11.26 -29.10 -6.67
N THR A 806 10.69 -29.81 -5.71
CA THR A 806 9.44 -30.54 -5.92
C THR A 806 8.28 -29.71 -5.36
N PRO A 807 7.31 -29.29 -6.18
CA PRO A 807 6.17 -28.52 -5.72
C PRO A 807 5.24 -29.40 -4.86
N GLU A 808 4.85 -28.86 -3.71
CA GLU A 808 3.88 -29.48 -2.81
C GLU A 808 2.46 -28.99 -3.13
N ASN A 809 1.45 -29.82 -2.86
CA ASN A 809 0.07 -29.40 -2.94
C ASN A 809 -0.35 -28.75 -1.63
N HIS A 810 -0.65 -27.48 -1.74
CA HIS A 810 -1.02 -26.62 -0.64
C HIS A 810 -2.36 -25.92 -0.94
N ASP A 811 -3.23 -26.57 -1.73
CA ASP A 811 -4.53 -26.04 -2.15
C ASP A 811 -5.58 -26.13 -1.03
N ASP A 812 -6.06 -24.97 -0.59
CA ASP A 812 -7.14 -24.82 0.39
C ASP A 812 -8.48 -24.37 -0.25
N GLY A 813 -8.56 -24.33 -1.59
CA GLY A 813 -9.78 -23.99 -2.34
C GLY A 813 -9.86 -22.54 -2.85
N THR A 814 -8.75 -21.80 -2.90
CA THR A 814 -8.77 -20.33 -3.14
C THR A 814 -7.92 -19.81 -4.31
N GLY A 815 -6.89 -20.53 -4.71
CA GLY A 815 -5.87 -20.07 -5.66
C GLY A 815 -4.56 -20.70 -5.23
N VAL A 816 -3.82 -21.40 -6.09
CA VAL A 816 -2.42 -21.76 -5.78
C VAL A 816 -1.59 -21.44 -6.99
N TRP A 817 -0.49 -20.71 -6.81
CA TRP A 817 0.55 -20.58 -7.81
C TRP A 817 1.90 -20.37 -7.11
N LEU A 818 2.99 -20.59 -7.84
CA LEU A 818 4.33 -20.45 -7.32
C LEU A 818 5.01 -19.26 -7.98
N GLU A 819 5.50 -18.33 -7.17
CA GLU A 819 6.39 -17.27 -7.64
C GLU A 819 7.82 -17.72 -7.41
N VAL A 820 8.55 -17.93 -8.50
CA VAL A 820 9.95 -18.33 -8.45
C VAL A 820 10.79 -17.11 -8.76
N LYS A 821 11.63 -16.71 -7.81
CA LYS A 821 12.51 -15.54 -7.89
C LYS A 821 13.96 -15.98 -7.90
N LEU A 822 14.72 -15.46 -8.86
CA LEU A 822 16.17 -15.56 -8.95
C LEU A 822 16.79 -14.24 -8.56
N LEU A 823 17.52 -14.22 -7.45
CA LEU A 823 18.42 -13.14 -7.06
C LEU A 823 19.79 -13.42 -7.67
N ALA A 824 20.31 -12.48 -8.45
CA ALA A 824 21.71 -12.46 -8.86
C ALA A 824 22.41 -11.31 -8.16
N MET A 825 23.55 -11.57 -7.52
CA MET A 825 24.31 -10.60 -6.74
C MET A 825 25.76 -10.59 -7.20
N ASP A 826 26.32 -9.39 -7.39
CA ASP A 826 27.73 -9.21 -7.68
C ASP A 826 28.59 -9.26 -6.40
N SER A 827 29.92 -9.33 -6.56
CA SER A 827 30.81 -9.39 -5.41
C SER A 827 30.88 -8.06 -4.62
N GLY A 828 30.27 -6.99 -5.12
CA GLY A 828 30.13 -5.68 -4.48
C GLY A 828 28.80 -5.52 -3.72
N GLY A 829 27.98 -6.58 -3.67
CA GLY A 829 26.70 -6.63 -2.95
C GLY A 829 25.51 -5.99 -3.69
N LEU A 830 25.69 -5.50 -4.92
CA LEU A 830 24.57 -5.05 -5.73
C LEU A 830 23.88 -6.26 -6.35
N ALA A 831 22.56 -6.21 -6.46
CA ALA A 831 21.77 -7.34 -6.91
C ALA A 831 20.56 -6.93 -7.75
N ASP A 832 20.09 -7.87 -8.56
CA ASP A 832 18.82 -7.79 -9.28
C ASP A 832 18.05 -9.09 -9.12
N THR A 833 16.73 -9.01 -9.24
CA THR A 833 15.84 -10.15 -9.05
C THR A 833 14.92 -10.34 -10.25
N ALA A 834 14.94 -11.53 -10.84
CA ALA A 834 14.01 -11.92 -11.89
C ALA A 834 12.97 -12.91 -11.35
N GLY A 835 11.69 -12.72 -11.70
CA GLY A 835 10.57 -13.54 -11.23
C GLY A 835 9.79 -14.20 -12.36
N ILE A 836 9.27 -15.41 -12.11
CA ILE A 836 8.29 -16.10 -12.97
C ILE A 836 7.13 -16.66 -12.14
N ALA A 837 5.97 -16.87 -12.77
CA ALA A 837 4.82 -17.52 -12.17
C ALA A 837 4.61 -18.93 -12.74
N LEU A 838 4.34 -19.92 -11.89
CA LEU A 838 4.01 -21.29 -12.29
C LEU A 838 2.65 -21.70 -11.71
N TYR A 839 1.83 -22.38 -12.51
CA TYR A 839 0.44 -22.69 -12.17
C TYR A 839 0.18 -24.19 -12.05
N PRO A 840 -0.73 -24.63 -11.16
CA PRO A 840 -1.11 -26.03 -11.06
C PRO A 840 -1.89 -26.50 -12.30
N GLU A 841 -1.75 -27.78 -12.67
CA GLU A 841 -2.51 -28.39 -13.77
C GLU A 841 -4.01 -28.58 -13.43
N ILE A 842 -4.88 -27.68 -13.93
CA ILE A 842 -6.35 -27.72 -13.82
C ILE A 842 -6.98 -27.69 -15.23
N ASP A 843 -8.09 -28.42 -15.45
CA ASP A 843 -8.81 -28.44 -16.75
C ASP A 843 -10.30 -28.78 -16.57
N LEU A 844 -11.19 -27.79 -16.64
CA LEU A 844 -12.62 -27.93 -16.42
C LEU A 844 -13.40 -28.18 -17.70
N GLN A 845 -13.75 -29.43 -17.95
CA GLN A 845 -14.55 -29.83 -19.10
C GLN A 845 -16.04 -29.96 -18.77
N ALA A 846 -16.88 -29.16 -19.42
CA ALA A 846 -18.33 -29.32 -19.34
C ALA A 846 -18.82 -30.45 -20.27
N LYS A 847 -19.72 -31.31 -19.77
CA LYS A 847 -20.34 -32.40 -20.54
C LYS A 847 -21.85 -32.43 -20.38
N ALA A 848 -22.56 -32.51 -21.51
CA ALA A 848 -24.02 -32.54 -21.53
C ALA A 848 -24.59 -33.78 -20.82
N GLY A 849 -25.65 -33.58 -20.04
CA GLY A 849 -26.41 -34.67 -19.42
C GLY A 849 -27.83 -34.80 -19.99
N LEU A 850 -28.67 -35.56 -19.29
CA LEU A 850 -30.04 -35.86 -19.72
C LEU A 850 -31.00 -34.70 -19.44
N ILE A 851 -31.89 -34.42 -20.39
CA ILE A 851 -33.06 -33.56 -20.23
C ILE A 851 -34.28 -34.46 -20.08
N SER A 852 -35.16 -34.20 -19.11
CA SER A 852 -36.34 -35.02 -18.86
C SER A 852 -37.59 -34.16 -18.65
N PRO A 853 -38.72 -34.43 -19.33
CA PRO A 853 -38.88 -35.44 -20.38
C PRO A 853 -38.01 -35.13 -21.62
N ASP A 854 -37.65 -36.17 -22.40
CA ASP A 854 -36.97 -36.04 -23.71
C ASP A 854 -37.89 -36.60 -24.80
N PRO A 855 -38.46 -35.79 -25.71
CA PRO A 855 -38.26 -34.33 -25.82
C PRO A 855 -38.97 -33.55 -24.70
N PRO A 856 -38.49 -32.34 -24.34
CA PRO A 856 -39.18 -31.47 -23.40
C PRO A 856 -40.57 -31.09 -23.93
N THR A 857 -41.56 -31.00 -23.04
CA THR A 857 -42.96 -30.74 -23.44
C THR A 857 -43.49 -29.50 -22.75
N THR A 858 -44.15 -28.60 -23.50
CA THR A 858 -44.78 -27.41 -22.92
C THR A 858 -45.80 -27.79 -21.85
N GLY A 859 -45.86 -27.05 -20.74
CA GLY A 859 -46.79 -27.33 -19.63
C GLY A 859 -46.34 -28.43 -18.66
N THR A 860 -45.15 -29.02 -18.83
CA THR A 860 -44.57 -29.99 -17.89
C THR A 860 -43.28 -29.46 -17.25
N GLN A 861 -42.99 -29.89 -16.03
CA GLN A 861 -41.72 -29.57 -15.36
C GLN A 861 -40.56 -30.24 -16.12
N THR A 862 -39.46 -29.52 -16.34
CA THR A 862 -38.31 -30.03 -17.09
C THR A 862 -37.08 -30.11 -16.19
N PHE A 863 -36.44 -31.27 -16.16
CA PHE A 863 -35.17 -31.50 -15.48
C PHE A 863 -34.03 -31.39 -16.50
N VAL A 864 -32.98 -30.64 -16.16
CA VAL A 864 -31.78 -30.51 -16.97
C VAL A 864 -30.59 -30.94 -16.13
N ASN A 865 -29.85 -31.95 -16.60
CA ASN A 865 -28.62 -32.42 -15.98
C ASN A 865 -27.41 -32.12 -16.89
N PHE A 866 -26.26 -31.87 -16.28
CA PHE A 866 -24.97 -31.85 -16.95
C PHE A 866 -23.85 -32.22 -15.96
N TRP A 867 -22.67 -32.51 -16.49
CA TRP A 867 -21.48 -32.87 -15.73
C TRP A 867 -20.39 -31.82 -15.94
N ILE A 868 -19.60 -31.63 -14.90
CA ILE A 868 -18.34 -30.88 -14.96
C ILE A 868 -17.26 -31.88 -14.61
N HIS A 869 -16.29 -32.07 -15.50
CA HIS A 869 -15.12 -32.90 -15.28
C HIS A 869 -13.93 -32.00 -14.98
N ASN A 870 -13.09 -32.39 -14.02
CA ASN A 870 -11.75 -31.82 -13.88
C ASN A 870 -10.75 -32.86 -14.43
N ARG A 871 -10.09 -32.55 -15.54
CA ARG A 871 -9.08 -33.41 -16.16
C ARG A 871 -7.67 -33.10 -15.65
N GLY A 872 -7.50 -32.01 -14.93
CA GLY A 872 -6.26 -31.65 -14.26
C GLY A 872 -5.98 -32.54 -13.05
N ARG A 873 -4.71 -32.63 -12.69
CA ARG A 873 -4.23 -33.39 -11.52
C ARG A 873 -4.31 -32.60 -10.23
N MET A 874 -4.72 -31.34 -10.29
CA MET A 874 -5.00 -30.50 -9.13
C MET A 874 -6.52 -30.24 -9.02
N PRO A 875 -7.07 -30.11 -7.80
CA PRO A 875 -8.49 -29.78 -7.60
C PRO A 875 -8.83 -28.43 -8.23
N ALA A 876 -10.06 -28.28 -8.71
CA ALA A 876 -10.54 -26.97 -9.13
C ALA A 876 -11.15 -26.25 -7.93
N GLN A 877 -10.53 -25.14 -7.54
CA GLN A 877 -10.87 -24.33 -6.37
C GLN A 877 -12.27 -23.74 -6.42
N ARG A 878 -12.75 -23.44 -7.63
CA ARG A 878 -14.13 -23.06 -7.87
C ARG A 878 -14.47 -23.34 -9.32
N SER A 879 -15.44 -24.21 -9.59
CA SER A 879 -16.02 -24.35 -10.93
C SER A 879 -17.34 -23.58 -10.96
N ARG A 880 -17.30 -22.32 -11.41
CA ARG A 880 -18.54 -21.58 -11.67
C ARG A 880 -19.14 -22.13 -12.95
N TRP A 881 -20.32 -22.71 -12.83
CA TRP A 881 -21.05 -23.20 -13.97
C TRP A 881 -22.24 -22.29 -14.29
N ARG A 882 -22.55 -22.23 -15.59
CA ARG A 882 -23.68 -21.48 -16.14
C ARG A 882 -24.46 -22.34 -17.12
N LEU A 883 -25.78 -22.26 -17.02
CA LEU A 883 -26.73 -22.86 -17.95
C LEU A 883 -27.51 -21.76 -18.65
N ASN A 884 -27.30 -21.61 -19.96
CA ASN A 884 -27.93 -20.58 -20.77
C ASN A 884 -28.89 -21.19 -21.81
N ARG A 885 -29.96 -20.47 -22.14
CA ARG A 885 -30.79 -20.68 -23.33
C ARG A 885 -30.52 -19.56 -24.33
N GLY A 886 -29.80 -19.86 -25.40
CA GLY A 886 -29.26 -18.81 -26.27
C GLY A 886 -28.38 -17.83 -25.46
N ALA A 887 -28.72 -16.53 -25.49
CA ALA A 887 -28.05 -15.49 -24.70
C ALA A 887 -28.62 -15.33 -23.26
N GLN A 888 -29.77 -15.92 -22.96
CA GLN A 888 -30.41 -15.79 -21.65
C GLN A 888 -29.82 -16.80 -20.66
N MET A 889 -29.35 -16.34 -19.51
CA MET A 889 -28.93 -17.22 -18.41
C MET A 889 -30.16 -17.78 -17.67
N LEU A 890 -30.23 -19.11 -17.55
CA LEU A 890 -31.31 -19.81 -16.87
C LEU A 890 -30.94 -20.19 -15.43
N ALA A 891 -29.69 -20.56 -15.19
CA ALA A 891 -29.17 -20.89 -13.87
C ALA A 891 -27.65 -20.74 -13.83
N GLU A 892 -27.11 -20.43 -12.66
CA GLU A 892 -25.68 -20.50 -12.37
C GLU A 892 -25.44 -21.02 -10.96
N GLY A 893 -24.20 -21.38 -10.67
CA GLY A 893 -23.76 -21.77 -9.35
C GLY A 893 -22.30 -22.18 -9.35
N ASP A 894 -21.80 -22.47 -8.16
CA ASP A 894 -20.41 -22.86 -7.95
C ASP A 894 -20.35 -24.29 -7.42
N THR A 895 -19.34 -25.04 -7.84
CA THR A 895 -19.17 -26.43 -7.45
C THR A 895 -17.69 -26.75 -7.39
N LEU A 896 -17.25 -27.45 -6.35
CA LEU A 896 -15.89 -27.98 -6.26
C LEU A 896 -15.82 -29.27 -7.06
N VAL A 897 -14.84 -29.37 -7.95
CA VAL A 897 -14.57 -30.60 -8.72
C VAL A 897 -13.17 -31.08 -8.38
N ALA A 898 -13.11 -32.19 -7.66
CA ALA A 898 -11.84 -32.80 -7.25
C ALA A 898 -10.97 -33.17 -8.46
N ARG A 899 -9.66 -33.28 -8.24
CA ARG A 899 -8.69 -33.67 -9.28
C ARG A 899 -9.10 -34.98 -9.95
N LEU A 900 -9.01 -35.03 -11.28
CA LEU A 900 -9.35 -36.20 -12.09
C LEU A 900 -10.78 -36.77 -11.83
N ASP A 901 -11.71 -35.94 -11.36
CA ASP A 901 -13.07 -36.35 -10.99
C ASP A 901 -14.15 -35.56 -11.76
N SER A 902 -15.42 -35.82 -11.46
CA SER A 902 -16.55 -35.13 -12.06
C SER A 902 -17.74 -34.96 -11.12
N VAL A 903 -18.44 -33.84 -11.25
CA VAL A 903 -19.66 -33.54 -10.49
C VAL A 903 -20.85 -33.37 -11.42
N ARG A 904 -22.00 -33.93 -11.02
CA ARG A 904 -23.28 -33.75 -11.73
C ARG A 904 -24.03 -32.56 -11.16
N VAL A 905 -24.40 -31.63 -12.03
CA VAL A 905 -25.30 -30.51 -11.71
C VAL A 905 -26.69 -30.80 -12.29
N GLN A 906 -27.71 -30.70 -11.44
CA GLN A 906 -29.12 -30.85 -11.82
C GLN A 906 -29.88 -29.55 -11.57
N ARG A 907 -30.72 -29.15 -12.52
CA ARG A 907 -31.64 -28.02 -12.38
C ARG A 907 -33.05 -28.40 -12.81
N VAL A 908 -34.02 -27.84 -12.10
CA VAL A 908 -35.45 -28.12 -12.29
C VAL A 908 -36.13 -26.83 -12.72
N PHE A 909 -36.81 -26.87 -13.86
CA PHE A 909 -37.52 -25.74 -14.43
C PHE A 909 -39.03 -25.95 -14.34
N PRO A 910 -39.79 -24.98 -13.79
CA PRO A 910 -41.24 -25.07 -13.70
C PRO A 910 -41.93 -25.29 -15.05
N ALA A 911 -43.13 -25.86 -15.02
CA ALA A 911 -44.00 -25.93 -16.19
C ALA A 911 -44.20 -24.55 -16.82
N GLY A 912 -44.09 -24.47 -18.15
CA GLY A 912 -44.21 -23.21 -18.90
C GLY A 912 -42.91 -22.42 -19.06
N THR A 913 -41.79 -22.87 -18.47
CA THR A 913 -40.47 -22.24 -18.66
C THR A 913 -40.00 -22.28 -20.12
N PHE A 914 -40.33 -23.35 -20.83
CA PHE A 914 -39.97 -23.57 -22.23
C PHE A 914 -41.20 -23.50 -23.13
N VAL A 915 -41.08 -22.76 -24.23
CA VAL A 915 -42.10 -22.62 -25.28
C VAL A 915 -41.86 -23.65 -26.38
N ALA A 916 -42.92 -24.04 -27.10
CA ALA A 916 -42.81 -24.98 -28.21
C ALA A 916 -41.87 -24.43 -29.30
N GLY A 917 -41.01 -25.28 -29.84
CA GLY A 917 -40.00 -24.91 -30.83
C GLY A 917 -38.56 -25.30 -30.44
N PRO A 918 -37.55 -24.81 -31.19
CA PRO A 918 -36.16 -25.14 -30.95
C PRO A 918 -35.67 -24.65 -29.58
N LEU A 919 -34.96 -25.50 -28.85
CA LEU A 919 -34.31 -25.20 -27.59
C LEU A 919 -32.80 -25.45 -27.72
N THR A 920 -32.02 -24.38 -27.60
CA THR A 920 -30.55 -24.47 -27.52
C THR A 920 -30.11 -24.15 -26.11
N LEU A 921 -29.53 -25.13 -25.41
CA LEU A 921 -28.93 -24.97 -24.09
C LEU A 921 -27.42 -24.97 -24.20
N ARG A 922 -26.75 -24.02 -23.54
CA ARG A 922 -25.30 -23.98 -23.41
C ARG A 922 -24.91 -24.10 -21.95
N PHE A 923 -24.12 -25.12 -21.65
CA PHE A 923 -23.50 -25.35 -20.36
C PHE A 923 -22.07 -24.82 -20.42
N ARG A 924 -21.62 -24.11 -19.40
CA ARG A 924 -20.22 -23.74 -19.21
C ARG A 924 -19.79 -24.01 -17.78
N ALA A 925 -18.51 -24.30 -17.56
CA ALA A 925 -17.84 -24.36 -16.27
C ALA A 925 -16.44 -23.74 -16.44
N ASP A 926 -16.03 -22.89 -15.51
CA ASP A 926 -14.80 -22.09 -15.61
C ASP A 926 -14.32 -21.76 -14.17
N THR A 927 -13.02 -21.57 -13.99
CA THR A 927 -12.41 -21.05 -12.74
C THR A 927 -12.67 -19.56 -12.50
N LEU A 928 -13.29 -18.84 -13.45
CA LEU A 928 -13.46 -17.38 -13.46
C LEU A 928 -12.13 -16.63 -13.52
N GLY A 929 -11.10 -17.24 -14.11
CA GLY A 929 -9.76 -16.67 -14.19
C GLY A 929 -9.04 -16.60 -12.83
N THR A 930 -9.50 -17.36 -11.83
CA THR A 930 -8.78 -17.50 -10.55
C THR A 930 -7.51 -18.33 -10.70
N VAL A 931 -7.55 -19.36 -11.55
CA VAL A 931 -6.38 -20.14 -11.98
C VAL A 931 -6.49 -20.40 -13.48
N PRO A 932 -5.41 -20.19 -14.25
CA PRO A 932 -5.37 -20.58 -15.66
C PRO A 932 -5.67 -22.07 -15.83
N GLU A 933 -6.51 -22.44 -16.80
CA GLU A 933 -6.74 -23.84 -17.13
C GLU A 933 -5.84 -24.29 -18.28
N THR A 934 -5.49 -25.57 -18.31
CA THR A 934 -4.66 -26.13 -19.40
C THR A 934 -5.38 -26.13 -20.75
N ASN A 935 -6.72 -26.09 -20.77
CA ASN A 935 -7.51 -26.03 -22.00
C ASN A 935 -8.86 -25.29 -21.85
N GLU A 936 -8.79 -23.96 -21.91
CA GLU A 936 -9.94 -23.05 -21.86
C GLU A 936 -11.02 -23.28 -22.95
N ALA A 937 -10.71 -24.02 -24.02
CA ALA A 937 -11.64 -24.23 -25.13
C ALA A 937 -12.72 -25.28 -24.83
N ASN A 938 -12.49 -26.16 -23.84
CA ASN A 938 -13.38 -27.29 -23.53
C ASN A 938 -14.38 -27.00 -22.39
N ASN A 939 -14.36 -25.77 -21.88
CA ASN A 939 -15.12 -25.25 -20.75
C ASN A 939 -16.63 -25.15 -20.99
N GLY A 940 -17.11 -25.52 -22.18
CA GLY A 940 -18.53 -25.42 -22.49
C GLY A 940 -19.02 -26.40 -23.55
N VAL A 941 -20.29 -26.76 -23.44
CA VAL A 941 -20.97 -27.66 -24.38
C VAL A 941 -22.37 -27.13 -24.69
N THR A 942 -22.77 -27.22 -25.95
CA THR A 942 -24.09 -26.81 -26.42
C THR A 942 -24.92 -28.03 -26.80
N VAL A 943 -26.17 -28.05 -26.38
CA VAL A 943 -27.15 -29.11 -26.65
C VAL A 943 -28.36 -28.49 -27.32
N GLN A 944 -28.80 -29.10 -28.41
CA GLN A 944 -30.04 -28.74 -29.09
C GLN A 944 -31.12 -29.80 -28.84
N ARG A 945 -32.34 -29.33 -28.60
CA ARG A 945 -33.57 -30.11 -28.47
C ARG A 945 -34.72 -29.36 -29.13
N THR A 946 -35.85 -30.04 -29.30
CA THR A 946 -37.10 -29.43 -29.73
C THR A 946 -38.13 -29.61 -28.62
N VAL A 947 -38.74 -28.51 -28.18
CA VAL A 947 -39.82 -28.52 -27.21
C VAL A 947 -41.12 -28.75 -27.98
N ILE A 948 -41.88 -29.78 -27.63
CA ILE A 948 -43.14 -30.12 -28.29
C ILE A 948 -44.35 -29.56 -27.54
N GLN A 949 -45.43 -29.25 -28.28
CA GLN A 949 -46.67 -28.71 -27.72
C GLN A 949 -47.47 -29.82 -27.02
N GLY A 950 -47.65 -29.69 -25.70
CA GLY A 950 -48.48 -30.59 -24.89
C GLY A 950 -49.80 -29.94 -24.48
N GLY A 951 -50.92 -30.65 -24.65
CA GLY A 951 -52.18 -30.33 -23.97
C GLY A 951 -52.05 -30.61 -22.47
N ALA A 952 -52.81 -29.87 -21.64
CA ALA A 952 -52.80 -30.00 -20.19
C ALA A 952 -53.24 -31.41 -19.76
N VAL A 953 -52.28 -32.31 -19.70
CA VAL A 953 -52.40 -33.58 -19.00
C VAL A 953 -51.53 -33.42 -17.76
N ALA A 954 -52.14 -33.50 -16.58
CA ALA A 954 -51.40 -33.70 -15.35
C ALA A 954 -50.70 -35.06 -15.47
N VAL A 955 -49.47 -35.05 -15.99
CA VAL A 955 -48.58 -36.20 -15.86
C VAL A 955 -48.08 -36.16 -14.43
N GLU A 956 -48.55 -37.10 -13.61
CA GLU A 956 -48.01 -37.29 -12.27
C GLU A 956 -46.49 -37.45 -12.37
N PRO A 957 -45.71 -36.62 -11.66
CA PRO A 957 -44.26 -36.67 -11.76
C PRO A 957 -43.75 -38.02 -11.22
N PRO A 958 -42.80 -38.66 -11.90
CA PRO A 958 -42.12 -39.82 -11.33
C PRO A 958 -41.35 -39.41 -10.07
N PRO A 959 -41.16 -40.31 -9.09
CA PRO A 959 -40.38 -40.07 -7.87
C PRO A 959 -39.06 -39.35 -8.14
N ILE A 960 -38.81 -38.26 -7.39
CA ILE A 960 -37.88 -37.21 -7.81
C ILE A 960 -36.47 -37.38 -7.19
N ALA A 961 -36.31 -38.20 -6.15
CA ALA A 961 -34.99 -38.45 -5.57
C ALA A 961 -34.87 -39.80 -4.85
N PHE A 962 -33.87 -40.61 -5.23
CA PHE A 962 -33.33 -41.74 -4.46
C PHE A 962 -31.89 -41.40 -4.05
N GLY A 963 -31.73 -40.99 -2.79
CA GLY A 963 -30.50 -40.43 -2.23
C GLY A 963 -29.81 -41.36 -1.23
N LEU A 964 -28.51 -41.16 -0.97
CA LEU A 964 -27.95 -41.58 0.32
C LEU A 964 -28.48 -40.59 1.37
N GLY A 965 -28.96 -41.09 2.50
CA GLY A 965 -29.39 -40.27 3.62
C GLY A 965 -28.21 -39.55 4.29
N GLU A 966 -28.50 -38.62 5.20
CA GLU A 966 -27.47 -37.96 6.01
C GLU A 966 -26.60 -38.99 6.74
N SER A 967 -25.29 -38.76 6.77
CA SER A 967 -24.33 -39.59 7.50
C SER A 967 -24.74 -39.64 8.97
N ARG A 968 -25.15 -40.81 9.47
CA ARG A 968 -25.17 -41.04 10.92
C ARG A 968 -23.78 -41.49 11.33
N PRO A 969 -22.99 -40.69 12.08
CA PRO A 969 -21.80 -41.21 12.73
C PRO A 969 -22.26 -42.13 13.86
N ASN A 970 -22.37 -43.43 13.58
CA ASN A 970 -22.37 -44.43 14.64
C ASN A 970 -21.34 -45.53 14.30
N PRO A 971 -20.15 -45.51 14.93
CA PRO A 971 -19.09 -46.50 14.73
C PRO A 971 -19.44 -47.95 15.13
N SER A 972 -20.65 -48.20 15.67
CA SER A 972 -21.02 -49.51 16.22
C SER A 972 -22.18 -50.22 15.52
N ALA A 973 -22.85 -49.59 14.55
CA ALA A 973 -23.95 -50.20 13.81
C ALA A 973 -23.84 -49.93 12.30
N SER A 974 -23.67 -50.99 11.51
CA SER A 974 -23.49 -50.99 10.05
C SER A 974 -24.71 -50.52 9.24
N SER A 975 -25.54 -49.60 9.74
CA SER A 975 -26.76 -49.18 9.04
C SER A 975 -26.50 -48.11 7.98
N VAL A 976 -26.93 -48.37 6.74
CA VAL A 976 -26.93 -47.42 5.62
C VAL A 976 -28.37 -46.95 5.37
N ALA A 977 -28.59 -45.65 5.44
CA ALA A 977 -29.88 -45.02 5.19
C ALA A 977 -29.94 -44.42 3.78
N PHE A 978 -31.09 -44.54 3.13
CA PHE A 978 -31.38 -43.93 1.84
C PHE A 978 -32.61 -43.03 1.94
N SER A 979 -32.57 -41.87 1.30
CA SER A 979 -33.72 -40.97 1.20
C SER A 979 -34.53 -41.28 -0.06
N LEU A 980 -35.86 -41.30 0.08
CA LEU A 980 -36.81 -41.45 -1.01
C LEU A 980 -37.90 -40.38 -0.89
N ASP A 981 -37.95 -39.47 -1.86
CA ASP A 981 -38.99 -38.43 -1.92
C ASP A 981 -40.13 -38.87 -2.86
N LEU A 982 -41.34 -39.03 -2.30
CA LEU A 982 -42.53 -39.46 -3.02
C LEU A 982 -43.52 -38.30 -3.20
N PRO A 983 -43.90 -37.94 -4.44
CA PRO A 983 -44.90 -36.89 -4.68
C PRO A 983 -46.34 -37.36 -4.42
N ARG A 984 -46.56 -38.68 -4.34
CA ARG A 984 -47.85 -39.31 -4.04
C ARG A 984 -47.68 -40.64 -3.32
N ALA A 985 -48.78 -41.23 -2.87
CA ALA A 985 -48.73 -42.59 -2.36
C ALA A 985 -48.30 -43.58 -3.46
N ALA A 986 -47.35 -44.46 -3.18
CA ALA A 986 -46.82 -45.41 -4.18
C ALA A 986 -46.35 -46.72 -3.55
N SER A 987 -46.42 -47.81 -4.31
CA SER A 987 -45.90 -49.12 -3.89
C SER A 987 -44.39 -49.16 -4.04
N VAL A 988 -43.68 -49.42 -2.94
CA VAL A 988 -42.22 -49.34 -2.86
C VAL A 988 -41.63 -50.68 -2.43
N THR A 989 -40.66 -51.16 -3.20
CA THR A 989 -39.75 -52.26 -2.81
C THR A 989 -38.30 -51.78 -2.82
N PHE A 990 -37.50 -52.21 -1.85
CA PHE A 990 -36.12 -51.78 -1.70
C PHE A 990 -35.19 -52.99 -1.62
N GLU A 991 -34.10 -52.97 -2.37
CA GLU A 991 -33.13 -54.06 -2.51
C GLU A 991 -31.70 -53.53 -2.46
N VAL A 992 -30.76 -54.34 -2.00
CA VAL A 992 -29.31 -54.07 -2.07
C VAL A 992 -28.62 -55.25 -2.74
N PHE A 993 -27.65 -54.97 -3.59
CA PHE A 993 -26.86 -55.95 -4.35
C PHE A 993 -25.37 -55.78 -4.04
N ASP A 994 -24.63 -56.89 -4.02
CA ASP A 994 -23.16 -56.88 -4.00
C ASP A 994 -22.58 -56.62 -5.39
N ALA A 995 -21.27 -56.35 -5.50
CA ALA A 995 -20.62 -56.05 -6.78
C ALA A 995 -20.83 -57.10 -7.91
N GLN A 996 -21.22 -58.34 -7.57
CA GLN A 996 -21.52 -59.43 -8.52
C GLN A 996 -23.01 -59.50 -8.90
N GLY A 997 -23.87 -58.67 -8.31
CA GLY A 997 -25.30 -58.60 -8.58
C GLY A 997 -26.15 -59.60 -7.81
N ARG A 998 -25.59 -60.22 -6.76
CA ARG A 998 -26.35 -61.06 -5.83
C ARG A 998 -27.10 -60.15 -4.86
N VAL A 999 -28.34 -60.51 -4.53
CA VAL A 999 -29.17 -59.76 -3.58
C VAL A 999 -28.56 -59.90 -2.18
N ALA A 1000 -28.07 -58.80 -1.64
CA ALA A 1000 -27.62 -58.69 -0.26
C ALA A 1000 -28.77 -58.36 0.70
N PHE A 1001 -29.82 -57.67 0.24
CA PHE A 1001 -30.99 -57.36 1.07
C PHE A 1001 -32.23 -57.09 0.21
N ARG A 1002 -33.40 -57.40 0.75
CA ARG A 1002 -34.70 -57.05 0.14
C ARG A 1002 -35.71 -56.74 1.25
N SER A 1003 -36.40 -55.60 1.13
CA SER A 1003 -37.56 -55.27 1.94
C SER A 1003 -38.83 -55.92 1.39
N LEU A 1004 -39.82 -56.14 2.26
CA LEU A 1004 -41.18 -56.38 1.81
C LEU A 1004 -41.71 -55.14 1.08
N GLY A 1005 -42.54 -55.36 0.06
CA GLY A 1005 -43.22 -54.28 -0.65
C GLY A 1005 -44.23 -53.59 0.26
N ARG A 1006 -44.20 -52.26 0.33
CA ARG A 1006 -45.14 -51.47 1.13
C ARG A 1006 -45.56 -50.21 0.39
N THR A 1007 -46.81 -49.80 0.60
CA THR A 1007 -47.29 -48.50 0.12
C THR A 1007 -46.83 -47.41 1.06
N LEU A 1008 -46.06 -46.45 0.56
CA LEU A 1008 -45.63 -45.27 1.31
C LEU A 1008 -46.49 -44.07 0.91
N ALA A 1009 -46.86 -43.22 1.88
CA ALA A 1009 -47.63 -42.00 1.67
C ALA A 1009 -46.81 -40.91 0.91
N PRO A 1010 -47.43 -39.84 0.39
CA PRO A 1010 -46.66 -38.70 -0.12
C PRO A 1010 -45.75 -38.10 0.96
N GLY A 1011 -44.54 -37.67 0.59
CA GLY A 1011 -43.55 -37.09 1.50
C GLY A 1011 -42.15 -37.72 1.39
N ARG A 1012 -41.23 -37.26 2.25
CA ARG A 1012 -39.87 -37.79 2.36
C ARG A 1012 -39.85 -39.02 3.25
N HIS A 1013 -39.25 -40.11 2.77
CA HIS A 1013 -39.10 -41.37 3.48
C HIS A 1013 -37.65 -41.77 3.62
N THR A 1014 -37.35 -42.52 4.68
CA THR A 1014 -36.05 -43.17 4.88
C THR A 1014 -36.18 -44.67 4.66
N LEU A 1015 -35.28 -45.23 3.87
CA LEU A 1015 -35.13 -46.67 3.63
C LEU A 1015 -33.82 -47.11 4.24
N ASP A 1016 -33.89 -47.94 5.29
CA ASP A 1016 -32.72 -48.39 6.02
C ASP A 1016 -32.31 -49.81 5.61
N TRP A 1017 -31.01 -50.00 5.43
CA TRP A 1017 -30.39 -51.32 5.40
C TRP A 1017 -29.43 -51.44 6.58
N SER A 1018 -29.56 -52.50 7.39
CA SER A 1018 -28.73 -52.72 8.59
C SER A 1018 -27.27 -53.10 8.29
N GLY A 1019 -26.85 -53.10 7.02
CA GLY A 1019 -25.53 -53.56 6.58
C GLY A 1019 -25.31 -55.05 6.80
N ARG A 1020 -26.39 -55.84 6.88
CA ARG A 1020 -26.34 -57.30 6.99
C ARG A 1020 -26.93 -57.96 5.76
N VAL A 1021 -26.24 -58.98 5.24
CA VAL A 1021 -26.70 -59.82 4.13
C VAL A 1021 -27.89 -60.65 4.62
N GLU A 1022 -29.05 -60.47 3.98
CA GLU A 1022 -30.35 -61.04 4.36
C GLU A 1022 -30.71 -60.86 5.85
N GLY A 1023 -30.20 -59.80 6.48
CA GLY A 1023 -30.42 -59.51 7.89
C GLY A 1023 -29.62 -60.39 8.87
N ARG A 1024 -28.73 -61.27 8.39
CA ARG A 1024 -27.96 -62.22 9.21
C ARG A 1024 -26.52 -61.77 9.45
N GLU A 1025 -25.67 -61.85 8.43
CA GLU A 1025 -24.23 -61.62 8.56
C GLU A 1025 -23.81 -60.20 8.12
N PRO A 1026 -22.81 -59.55 8.76
CA PRO A 1026 -22.31 -58.26 8.32
C PRO A 1026 -21.82 -58.29 6.86
N ALA A 1027 -22.21 -57.30 6.09
CA ALA A 1027 -21.72 -57.11 4.73
C ALA A 1027 -20.20 -56.86 4.74
N ALA A 1028 -19.49 -57.50 3.80
CA ALA A 1028 -18.05 -57.30 3.64
C ALA A 1028 -17.76 -55.89 3.11
N PRO A 1029 -16.60 -55.29 3.44
CA PRO A 1029 -16.16 -54.06 2.77
C PRO A 1029 -16.13 -54.26 1.26
N GLY A 1030 -16.61 -53.27 0.51
CA GLY A 1030 -16.70 -53.37 -0.94
C GLY A 1030 -17.77 -52.49 -1.56
N LEU A 1031 -17.91 -52.60 -2.88
CA LEU A 1031 -18.89 -51.85 -3.67
C LEU A 1031 -20.25 -52.57 -3.66
N TYR A 1032 -21.30 -51.81 -3.36
CA TYR A 1032 -22.69 -52.26 -3.36
C TYR A 1032 -23.56 -51.33 -4.23
N TRP A 1033 -24.75 -51.81 -4.56
CA TRP A 1033 -25.74 -51.06 -5.33
C TRP A 1033 -27.12 -51.30 -4.73
N ALA A 1034 -27.76 -50.22 -4.30
CA ALA A 1034 -29.12 -50.23 -3.82
C ALA A 1034 -30.08 -49.97 -4.98
N ARG A 1035 -31.24 -50.65 -4.99
CA ARG A 1035 -32.31 -50.46 -5.96
C ARG A 1035 -33.63 -50.25 -5.23
N VAL A 1036 -34.37 -49.23 -5.62
CA VAL A 1036 -35.76 -49.06 -5.19
C VAL A 1036 -36.67 -49.16 -6.41
N THR A 1037 -37.76 -49.93 -6.29
CA THR A 1037 -38.81 -49.98 -7.32
C THR A 1037 -40.04 -49.28 -6.77
N VAL A 1038 -40.51 -48.25 -7.47
CA VAL A 1038 -41.71 -47.48 -7.15
C VAL A 1038 -42.72 -47.66 -8.28
N ASP A 1039 -43.87 -48.29 -8.01
CA ASP A 1039 -44.91 -48.62 -9.00
C ASP A 1039 -44.35 -49.28 -10.28
N GLY A 1040 -43.38 -50.18 -10.11
CA GLY A 1040 -42.72 -50.90 -11.20
C GLY A 1040 -41.52 -50.16 -11.84
N VAL A 1041 -41.31 -48.88 -11.55
CA VAL A 1041 -40.17 -48.08 -12.04
C VAL A 1041 -38.97 -48.23 -11.11
N ARG A 1042 -37.80 -48.56 -11.67
CA ARG A 1042 -36.58 -48.87 -10.89
C ARG A 1042 -35.61 -47.69 -10.86
N TYR A 1043 -35.13 -47.36 -9.66
CA TYR A 1043 -34.04 -46.42 -9.41
C TYR A 1043 -32.91 -47.15 -8.70
N ALA A 1044 -31.65 -46.81 -8.99
CA ALA A 1044 -30.50 -47.46 -8.37
C ALA A 1044 -29.41 -46.47 -7.96
N ARG A 1045 -28.64 -46.82 -6.92
CA ARG A 1045 -27.53 -46.03 -6.39
C ARG A 1045 -26.38 -46.92 -5.94
N ARG A 1046 -25.16 -46.59 -6.39
CA ARG A 1046 -23.93 -47.26 -5.93
C ARG A 1046 -23.43 -46.62 -4.64
N PHE A 1047 -22.86 -47.43 -3.75
CA PHE A 1047 -22.25 -46.98 -2.51
C PHE A 1047 -21.16 -47.97 -2.06
N VAL A 1048 -20.26 -47.54 -1.18
CA VAL A 1048 -19.17 -48.37 -0.67
C VAL A 1048 -19.38 -48.61 0.82
N ILE A 1049 -19.20 -49.84 1.26
CA ILE A 1049 -18.98 -50.14 2.67
C ILE A 1049 -17.48 -50.17 2.90
N VAL A 1050 -17.00 -49.29 3.78
CA VAL A 1050 -15.65 -49.32 4.33
C VAL A 1050 -15.75 -49.82 5.78
N ARG A 1051 -14.76 -50.58 6.25
CA ARG A 1051 -14.67 -51.00 7.65
C ARG A 1051 -13.71 -50.09 8.39
#